data_AF-A0A6L9TG49-F1
#
_entry.id   AF-A0A6L9TG49-F1
#
_cell.length_a   1.000
_cell.length_b   1.000
_cell.length_c   1.000
_cell.angle_alpha   90.00
_cell.angle_beta   90.00
_cell.angle_gamma   90.00
#
_symmetry.space_group_name_H-M   'P 1'
#
loop_
_entity.id
_entity.type
_entity.pdbx_description
1 polymer ?
#
loop_
_entity_poly.entity_id
_entity_poly.type
_entity_poly.pdbx_seq_one_letter_code
_entity_poly.pdbx_strand_id
1 'polypeptide(L)'
;MPQSIKIRAIPMAGSAFGPRRPEDCLYCAEEYVAEADDMRMILRIFRRDLLRLLRNPVAVVITLGVALIPSLYAWFNIIANWDPYSNTGNIQVAVANNDAGASSDFAGKLNAGEQVVEQLKDNHQLGWRFVGENEARDGVASGKYYAAIVIPQDFSKDLLGTVDVKGASSNSTSTSNSASTKSTSATSTTATQSARPTITYYVNEKKNATAPKITDTGANTIDRQINQTFISTVTSAVVSMIRQAGGDLQSKVDKGTADIDRQLGQGIDDVAAAQDAMDSLTGTLGRTGDALDSANTSLASLKRQISTANTALKNANDALGETRKQSLQFSNTLDAAMLKGTGDLGGIQVSTNTAAGGLVNGFTATQNDIDKAVAGPNAAIAGGKTTVASIRKQIRDSAILTEAQKTKLLDQLDAVDAKLDGQQTLLDSISSGSATITGSGIDATKGLSSAVGTAATNGINGLNTARNGLNTTVTPSLLAGMDSFSAMTGTFSGTLTGLNSTVGQTQALVKQLQSTLDETKSTLADTSKSLDSVTEGLNTTRTDVNALTSSATWQSIAKHFDLDGNEIGDFMGSPVKLVTQTLYPVANYGSAVTPFYTNLALWVGGFVLIAIYKLEVDREGLGKFHASQAYFGRWLLLVTVGVLQALIVTVGDLIIGIQCTNPAAFVFAGVVISFVYINIIYALAVSLKHIGKAVAVILVIVQIPGSSGMYPIEMMPDFFRRLNPFLPFTYGINAMRETIGGAYGGNYWHDLGSLVWFLAAALLLGVVGRPYMLNLNALFDRRLWATDLMVAERNTMTNDRFRLVAVIKLLMGVTEYRDQIRRRAHQFFKIYPYLIRAGLIMICVLPLVFLVLMFSVESKIMMLVAWITSIILIDIYLIVVEYMYESFARQIDMSVMEGDEFRRTVIRRLNPHSHAYARHGAEGERRAGSRAVEGQVAADADGEPTERMKPTDQAARKDDDD
;
A
#
# COMPACT_ATOMS: atom_id res chain seq x y z
N MET A 1 43.37 -21.92 57.71
CA MET A 1 42.19 -21.77 58.59
C MET A 1 40.95 -22.24 57.81
N PRO A 2 40.05 -23.02 58.44
CA PRO A 2 39.54 -24.30 57.92
C PRO A 2 38.26 -24.15 57.07
N GLN A 3 37.97 -24.99 56.07
CA GLN A 3 37.57 -26.42 56.04
C GLN A 3 36.20 -26.75 56.68
N SER A 4 35.23 -27.02 55.77
CA SER A 4 34.19 -28.09 55.74
C SER A 4 33.09 -28.20 56.81
N ILE A 5 32.00 -28.92 56.42
CA ILE A 5 30.98 -29.65 57.24
C ILE A 5 29.65 -28.87 57.49
N LYS A 6 28.40 -29.39 57.36
CA LYS A 6 27.80 -30.70 57.03
C LYS A 6 26.28 -30.56 56.72
N ILE A 7 25.78 -31.65 56.14
CA ILE A 7 24.40 -32.08 55.81
C ILE A 7 23.55 -32.49 57.05
N ARG A 8 22.20 -32.52 56.90
CA ARG A 8 21.13 -33.38 57.53
C ARG A 8 20.33 -32.91 58.78
N ALA A 9 19.03 -32.63 58.54
CA ALA A 9 17.81 -33.40 58.87
C ALA A 9 17.27 -33.64 60.33
N ILE A 10 15.92 -33.81 60.38
CA ILE A 10 15.02 -34.58 61.31
C ILE A 10 14.38 -33.79 62.49
N PRO A 11 13.15 -34.07 63.05
CA PRO A 11 12.14 -35.18 62.89
C PRO A 11 10.70 -34.73 62.53
N MET A 12 9.70 -35.51 62.05
CA MET A 12 9.11 -36.86 62.32
C MET A 12 8.26 -37.01 63.61
N ALA A 13 6.93 -37.15 63.39
CA ALA A 13 5.99 -38.17 63.94
C ALA A 13 5.04 -37.87 65.12
N GLY A 14 3.78 -38.34 64.94
CA GLY A 14 2.81 -38.75 65.98
C GLY A 14 1.41 -38.09 65.86
N SER A 15 0.40 -38.58 65.13
CA SER A 15 -0.41 -39.83 65.22
C SER A 15 -1.83 -39.58 65.79
N ALA A 16 -2.87 -39.91 65.01
CA ALA A 16 -4.11 -40.62 65.40
C ALA A 16 -5.38 -40.10 64.67
N PHE A 17 -5.85 -40.82 63.63
CA PHE A 17 -7.21 -41.36 63.42
C PHE A 17 -7.34 -41.83 61.96
N GLY A 18 -7.87 -43.05 61.78
CA GLY A 18 -7.77 -43.87 60.56
C GLY A 18 -8.61 -43.45 59.34
N PRO A 19 -8.55 -44.25 58.25
CA PRO A 19 -8.94 -43.84 56.90
C PRO A 19 -10.46 -43.88 56.69
N ARG A 20 -11.07 -42.78 56.26
CA ARG A 20 -12.37 -42.81 55.58
C ARG A 20 -12.16 -43.17 54.12
N ARG A 21 -12.96 -44.11 53.61
CA ARG A 21 -12.94 -44.61 52.24
C ARG A 21 -13.31 -43.49 51.25
N PRO A 22 -12.82 -43.54 50.00
CA PRO A 22 -13.03 -42.52 48.98
C PRO A 22 -14.40 -42.64 48.29
N GLU A 23 -15.48 -42.73 49.06
CA GLU A 23 -16.84 -42.94 48.52
C GLU A 23 -17.82 -41.78 48.83
N ASP A 24 -17.42 -40.78 49.64
CA ASP A 24 -18.34 -39.76 50.16
C ASP A 24 -18.23 -38.35 49.53
N CYS A 25 -17.49 -38.18 48.42
CA CYS A 25 -17.43 -36.90 47.68
C CYS A 25 -18.00 -37.02 46.26
N LEU A 26 -19.33 -36.98 46.13
CA LEU A 26 -20.02 -37.03 44.84
C LEU A 26 -19.58 -35.92 43.86
N TYR A 27 -19.19 -34.74 44.36
CA TYR A 27 -18.80 -33.61 43.50
C TYR A 27 -17.38 -33.71 42.92
N CYS A 28 -16.42 -34.29 43.65
CA CYS A 28 -15.06 -34.47 43.11
C CYS A 28 -14.94 -35.68 42.17
N ALA A 29 -15.84 -36.66 42.30
CA ALA A 29 -15.88 -37.82 41.41
C ALA A 29 -16.50 -37.47 40.04
N GLU A 30 -17.51 -36.58 39.97
CA GLU A 30 -18.13 -36.19 38.69
C GLU A 30 -17.18 -35.45 37.74
N GLU A 31 -16.33 -34.55 38.25
CA GLU A 31 -15.41 -33.75 37.43
C GLU A 31 -14.23 -34.61 36.91
N TYR A 32 -13.67 -35.50 37.75
CA TYR A 32 -12.62 -36.45 37.36
C TYR A 32 -13.13 -37.55 36.41
N VAL A 33 -14.38 -38.00 36.57
CA VAL A 33 -15.01 -39.00 35.69
C VAL A 33 -15.37 -38.37 34.32
N ALA A 34 -15.77 -37.10 34.28
CA ALA A 34 -16.05 -36.38 33.03
C ALA A 34 -14.79 -36.16 32.18
N GLU A 35 -13.67 -35.71 32.76
CA GLU A 35 -12.40 -35.54 32.02
C GLU A 35 -11.83 -36.88 31.51
N ALA A 36 -11.95 -37.94 32.31
CA ALA A 36 -11.51 -39.27 31.91
C ALA A 36 -12.35 -39.87 30.76
N ASP A 37 -13.65 -39.57 30.69
CA ASP A 37 -14.54 -40.02 29.62
C ASP A 37 -14.33 -39.20 28.33
N ASP A 38 -14.02 -37.90 28.45
CA ASP A 38 -13.66 -37.02 27.34
C ASP A 38 -12.40 -37.48 26.61
N MET A 39 -11.32 -37.77 27.36
CA MET A 39 -10.05 -38.24 26.79
C MET A 39 -10.21 -39.62 26.12
N ARG A 40 -11.02 -40.50 26.70
CA ARG A 40 -11.33 -41.82 26.12
C ARG A 40 -12.07 -41.69 24.79
N MET A 41 -13.01 -40.75 24.67
CA MET A 41 -13.72 -40.51 23.41
C MET A 41 -12.77 -39.96 22.32
N ILE A 42 -11.90 -39.01 22.66
CA ILE A 42 -10.89 -38.45 21.75
C ILE A 42 -9.97 -39.56 21.21
N LEU A 43 -9.43 -40.40 22.10
CA LEU A 43 -8.57 -41.52 21.72
C LEU A 43 -9.30 -42.58 20.90
N ARG A 44 -10.59 -42.83 21.17
CA ARG A 44 -11.43 -43.73 20.34
C ARG A 44 -11.61 -43.19 18.93
N ILE A 45 -11.87 -41.89 18.77
CA ILE A 45 -11.96 -41.24 17.45
C ILE A 45 -10.64 -41.39 16.70
N PHE A 46 -9.53 -41.01 17.34
CA PHE A 46 -8.19 -41.10 16.74
C PHE A 46 -7.85 -42.54 16.32
N ARG A 47 -8.01 -43.51 17.24
CA ARG A 47 -7.73 -44.92 16.98
C ARG A 47 -8.58 -45.47 15.82
N ARG A 48 -9.87 -45.12 15.78
CA ARG A 48 -10.77 -45.53 14.69
C ARG A 48 -10.30 -44.99 13.35
N ASP A 49 -9.98 -43.70 13.29
CA ASP A 49 -9.60 -43.04 12.05
C ASP A 49 -8.22 -43.52 11.55
N LEU A 50 -7.28 -43.75 12.46
CA LEU A 50 -5.99 -44.38 12.16
C LEU A 50 -6.15 -45.81 11.63
N LEU A 51 -7.00 -46.63 12.26
CA LEU A 51 -7.30 -47.99 11.79
C LEU A 51 -7.99 -47.98 10.42
N ARG A 52 -8.92 -47.04 10.16
CA ARG A 52 -9.56 -46.87 8.85
C ARG A 52 -8.53 -46.53 7.78
N LEU A 53 -7.55 -45.68 8.11
CA LEU A 53 -6.46 -45.32 7.22
C LEU A 53 -5.58 -46.54 6.90
N LEU A 54 -5.12 -47.27 7.92
CA LEU A 54 -4.23 -48.42 7.77
C LEU A 54 -4.91 -49.63 7.11
N ARG A 55 -6.23 -49.76 7.22
CA ARG A 55 -6.99 -50.86 6.60
C ARG A 55 -7.14 -50.71 5.08
N ASN A 56 -7.08 -49.48 4.55
CA ASN A 56 -7.19 -49.23 3.12
C ASN A 56 -5.78 -48.98 2.53
N PRO A 57 -5.22 -49.92 1.73
CA PRO A 57 -3.86 -49.77 1.21
C PRO A 57 -3.70 -48.54 0.29
N VAL A 58 -4.74 -48.18 -0.47
CA VAL A 58 -4.72 -46.97 -1.32
C VAL A 58 -4.61 -45.71 -0.47
N ALA A 59 -5.34 -45.66 0.66
CA ALA A 59 -5.28 -44.53 1.57
C ALA A 59 -3.90 -44.40 2.24
N VAL A 60 -3.24 -45.53 2.58
CA VAL A 60 -1.86 -45.52 3.10
C VAL A 60 -0.88 -44.99 2.06
N VAL A 61 -0.97 -45.44 0.80
CA VAL A 61 -0.11 -44.95 -0.29
C VAL A 61 -0.29 -43.44 -0.49
N ILE A 62 -1.53 -42.96 -0.53
CA ILE A 62 -1.82 -41.52 -0.63
C ILE A 62 -1.25 -40.78 0.58
N THR A 63 -1.39 -41.32 1.80
CA THR A 63 -0.84 -40.71 3.02
C THR A 63 0.68 -40.58 2.95
N LEU A 64 1.38 -41.63 2.53
CA LEU A 64 2.83 -41.62 2.37
C LEU A 64 3.26 -40.63 1.27
N GLY A 65 2.53 -40.59 0.15
CA GLY A 65 2.75 -39.61 -0.90
C GLY A 65 2.61 -38.17 -0.38
N VAL A 66 1.53 -37.89 0.35
CA VAL A 66 1.29 -36.59 0.98
C VAL A 66 2.34 -36.26 2.04
N ALA A 67 2.86 -37.26 2.75
CA ALA A 67 3.94 -37.07 3.71
C ALA A 67 5.29 -36.70 3.05
N LEU A 68 5.50 -37.10 1.79
CA LEU A 68 6.71 -36.83 1.01
C LEU A 68 6.66 -35.53 0.19
N ILE A 69 5.48 -35.05 -0.21
CA ILE A 69 5.34 -33.83 -1.04
C ILE A 69 6.13 -32.62 -0.48
N PRO A 70 6.05 -32.31 0.83
CA PRO A 70 6.81 -31.19 1.40
C PRO A 70 8.31 -31.34 1.21
N SER A 71 8.81 -32.55 1.39
CA SER A 71 10.24 -32.83 1.37
C SER A 71 10.80 -32.68 -0.05
N LEU A 72 10.06 -33.16 -1.06
CA LEU A 72 10.41 -32.91 -2.46
C LEU A 72 10.54 -31.40 -2.73
N TYR A 73 9.59 -30.59 -2.28
CA TYR A 73 9.68 -29.14 -2.47
C TYR A 73 10.93 -28.53 -1.84
N ALA A 74 11.21 -28.85 -0.55
CA ALA A 74 12.39 -28.34 0.13
C ALA A 74 13.68 -28.77 -0.59
N TRP A 75 13.83 -30.07 -0.83
CA TRP A 75 15.06 -30.68 -1.34
C TRP A 75 15.41 -30.19 -2.74
N PHE A 76 14.45 -30.16 -3.67
CA PHE A 76 14.71 -29.68 -5.04
C PHE A 76 15.15 -28.20 -5.03
N ASN A 77 14.53 -27.37 -4.19
CA ASN A 77 14.90 -25.96 -4.10
C ASN A 77 16.26 -25.74 -3.40
N ILE A 78 16.57 -26.51 -2.36
CA ILE A 78 17.86 -26.43 -1.66
C ILE A 78 19.00 -26.87 -2.60
N ILE A 79 18.83 -27.99 -3.32
CA ILE A 79 19.83 -28.50 -4.27
C ILE A 79 20.01 -27.54 -5.46
N ALA A 80 18.91 -27.01 -6.02
CA ALA A 80 19.00 -26.05 -7.12
C ALA A 80 19.75 -24.77 -6.74
N ASN A 81 19.72 -24.39 -5.46
CA ASN A 81 20.42 -23.24 -4.90
C ASN A 81 21.64 -23.63 -4.07
N TRP A 82 22.23 -24.82 -4.27
CA TRP A 82 23.32 -25.30 -3.41
C TRP A 82 24.53 -24.37 -3.42
N ASP A 83 24.99 -24.04 -4.63
CA ASP A 83 26.08 -23.10 -4.84
C ASP A 83 26.00 -22.47 -6.25
N PRO A 84 25.16 -21.45 -6.43
CA PRO A 84 25.07 -20.75 -7.70
C PRO A 84 26.35 -19.95 -8.03
N TYR A 85 27.23 -19.74 -7.05
CA TYR A 85 28.41 -18.86 -7.17
C TYR A 85 29.68 -19.60 -7.60
N SER A 86 29.79 -20.92 -7.41
CA SER A 86 30.91 -21.69 -7.98
C SER A 86 30.80 -21.92 -9.49
N ASN A 87 29.61 -21.75 -10.08
CA ASN A 87 29.35 -21.95 -11.51
C ASN A 87 29.37 -20.63 -12.33
N THR A 88 30.02 -19.58 -11.81
CA THR A 88 30.10 -18.26 -12.44
C THR A 88 30.91 -18.23 -13.74
N GLY A 89 31.69 -19.27 -14.05
CA GLY A 89 32.40 -19.42 -15.33
C GLY A 89 31.47 -19.44 -16.56
N ASN A 90 30.18 -19.74 -16.37
CA ASN A 90 29.16 -19.66 -17.41
C ASN A 90 28.72 -18.21 -17.73
N ILE A 91 29.08 -17.25 -16.87
CA ILE A 91 28.77 -15.83 -17.06
C ILE A 91 29.85 -15.23 -17.95
N GLN A 92 29.48 -14.97 -19.20
CA GLN A 92 30.39 -14.44 -20.20
C GLN A 92 30.61 -12.93 -20.02
N VAL A 93 31.85 -12.52 -19.81
CA VAL A 93 32.26 -11.11 -19.64
C VAL A 93 33.29 -10.76 -20.71
N ALA A 94 32.98 -9.75 -21.54
CA ALA A 94 33.89 -9.31 -22.59
C ALA A 94 34.97 -8.38 -22.04
N VAL A 95 36.19 -8.47 -22.57
CA VAL A 95 37.30 -7.59 -22.24
C VAL A 95 37.93 -7.09 -23.54
N ALA A 96 38.01 -5.77 -23.70
CA ALA A 96 38.67 -5.12 -24.81
C ALA A 96 39.83 -4.28 -24.27
N ASN A 97 41.03 -4.50 -24.81
CA ASN A 97 42.23 -3.75 -24.46
C ASN A 97 42.66 -2.85 -25.62
N ASN A 98 42.60 -1.54 -25.42
CA ASN A 98 43.10 -0.56 -26.38
C ASN A 98 44.42 0.10 -25.94
N ASP A 99 44.98 -0.27 -24.78
CA ASP A 99 46.17 0.33 -24.19
C ASP A 99 47.40 0.20 -25.10
N ALA A 100 48.08 1.30 -25.37
CA ALA A 100 49.28 1.33 -26.21
C ALA A 100 50.57 1.04 -25.42
N GLY A 101 50.51 1.03 -24.09
CA GLY A 101 51.69 1.02 -23.23
C GLY A 101 52.38 2.38 -23.17
N ALA A 102 53.26 2.58 -22.18
CA ALA A 102 54.00 3.82 -21.97
C ALA A 102 55.42 3.54 -21.46
N SER A 103 56.31 4.54 -21.52
CA SER A 103 57.69 4.42 -21.02
C SER A 103 58.06 5.68 -20.26
N SER A 104 58.77 5.54 -19.14
CA SER A 104 59.32 6.63 -18.32
C SER A 104 60.77 6.34 -17.94
N ASP A 105 61.57 7.39 -17.78
CA ASP A 105 62.97 7.30 -17.33
C ASP A 105 63.09 6.75 -15.89
N PHE A 106 62.03 6.85 -15.09
CA PHE A 106 61.97 6.39 -13.70
C PHE A 106 61.55 4.90 -13.56
N ALA A 107 60.61 4.44 -14.39
CA ALA A 107 59.97 3.11 -14.26
C ALA A 107 60.21 2.15 -15.45
N GLY A 108 60.92 2.59 -16.49
CA GLY A 108 61.11 1.82 -17.72
C GLY A 108 59.83 1.73 -18.58
N LYS A 109 59.78 0.72 -19.46
CA LYS A 109 58.63 0.46 -20.34
C LYS A 109 57.56 -0.34 -19.58
N LEU A 110 56.35 0.22 -19.47
CA LEU A 110 55.21 -0.39 -18.80
C LEU A 110 54.03 -0.57 -19.78
N ASN A 111 53.46 -1.77 -19.82
CA ASN A 111 52.18 -2.02 -20.47
C ASN A 111 51.24 -2.68 -19.45
N ALA A 112 50.56 -1.86 -18.67
CA ALA A 112 49.65 -2.28 -17.62
C ALA A 112 48.39 -2.95 -18.20
N GLY A 113 47.88 -2.49 -19.35
CA GLY A 113 46.72 -3.09 -20.00
C GLY A 113 46.96 -4.54 -20.41
N GLU A 114 48.12 -4.85 -20.99
CA GLU A 114 48.47 -6.23 -21.38
C GLU A 114 48.66 -7.14 -20.16
N GLN A 115 49.29 -6.63 -19.09
CA GLN A 115 49.44 -7.39 -17.84
C GLN A 115 48.09 -7.71 -17.18
N VAL A 116 47.13 -6.78 -17.22
CA VAL A 116 45.77 -7.01 -16.74
C VAL A 116 45.06 -8.07 -17.58
N VAL A 117 45.21 -8.03 -18.92
CA VAL A 117 44.65 -9.04 -19.82
C VAL A 117 45.24 -10.42 -19.56
N GLU A 118 46.54 -10.53 -19.34
CA GLU A 118 47.23 -11.79 -19.04
C GLU A 118 46.74 -12.39 -17.71
N GLN A 119 46.67 -11.58 -16.64
CA GLN A 119 46.12 -12.01 -15.35
C GLN A 119 44.63 -12.40 -15.42
N LEU A 120 43.85 -11.78 -16.31
CA LEU A 120 42.45 -12.15 -16.53
C LEU A 120 42.29 -13.46 -17.31
N LYS A 121 43.25 -13.80 -18.19
CA LYS A 121 43.26 -15.11 -18.86
C LYS A 121 43.50 -16.25 -17.86
N ASP A 122 44.32 -16.00 -16.85
CA ASP A 122 44.63 -16.96 -15.78
C ASP A 122 43.50 -17.08 -14.74
N ASN A 123 42.57 -16.12 -14.70
CA ASN A 123 41.43 -16.15 -13.79
C ASN A 123 40.24 -16.91 -14.39
N HIS A 124 39.91 -18.09 -13.86
CA HIS A 124 38.80 -18.91 -14.36
C HIS A 124 37.47 -18.75 -13.60
N GLN A 125 37.34 -17.76 -12.71
CA GLN A 125 36.10 -17.55 -11.93
C GLN A 125 34.95 -17.05 -12.81
N LEU A 126 35.24 -16.30 -13.88
CA LEU A 126 34.27 -15.77 -14.83
C LEU A 126 34.61 -16.22 -16.25
N GLY A 127 33.61 -16.25 -17.13
CA GLY A 127 33.78 -16.61 -18.53
C GLY A 127 34.36 -15.47 -19.36
N TRP A 128 35.63 -15.12 -19.15
CA TRP A 128 36.26 -14.01 -19.86
C TRP A 128 36.31 -14.25 -21.37
N ARG A 129 36.03 -13.21 -22.15
CA ARG A 129 36.05 -13.22 -23.62
C ARG A 129 36.78 -11.98 -24.12
N PHE A 130 37.98 -12.19 -24.66
CA PHE A 130 38.82 -11.12 -25.16
C PHE A 130 38.41 -10.81 -26.60
N VAL A 131 37.84 -9.62 -26.82
CA VAL A 131 37.27 -9.20 -28.11
C VAL A 131 37.59 -7.72 -28.36
N GLY A 132 37.39 -7.25 -29.60
CA GLY A 132 37.52 -5.81 -29.90
C GLY A 132 36.43 -4.98 -29.23
N GLU A 133 36.68 -3.68 -29.02
CA GLU A 133 35.75 -2.79 -28.30
C GLU A 133 34.34 -2.78 -28.88
N ASN A 134 34.20 -2.74 -30.21
CA ASN A 134 32.89 -2.75 -30.87
C ASN A 134 32.12 -4.05 -30.60
N GLU A 135 32.79 -5.21 -30.68
CA GLU A 135 32.16 -6.50 -30.35
C GLU A 135 31.83 -6.60 -28.85
N ALA A 136 32.66 -6.02 -27.98
CA ALA A 136 32.40 -5.99 -26.54
C ALA A 136 31.11 -5.20 -26.24
N ARG A 137 30.98 -3.99 -26.81
CA ARG A 137 29.80 -3.12 -26.65
C ARG A 137 28.54 -3.75 -27.27
N ASP A 138 28.62 -4.21 -28.52
CA ASP A 138 27.49 -4.84 -29.21
C ASP A 138 27.10 -6.16 -28.57
N GLY A 139 28.07 -6.92 -28.06
CA GLY A 139 27.83 -8.16 -27.35
C GLY A 139 27.13 -7.95 -26.01
N VAL A 140 27.41 -6.87 -25.29
CA VAL A 140 26.63 -6.49 -24.09
C VAL A 140 25.25 -5.99 -24.49
N ALA A 141 25.13 -5.15 -25.50
CA ALA A 141 23.84 -4.62 -25.96
C ALA A 141 22.89 -5.73 -26.47
N SER A 142 23.41 -6.70 -27.22
CA SER A 142 22.68 -7.86 -27.74
C SER A 142 22.39 -8.94 -26.68
N GLY A 143 23.08 -8.88 -25.53
CA GLY A 143 23.00 -9.89 -24.48
C GLY A 143 23.85 -11.15 -24.75
N LYS A 144 24.74 -11.15 -25.74
CA LYS A 144 25.78 -12.17 -25.92
C LYS A 144 26.70 -12.22 -24.70
N TYR A 145 27.09 -11.07 -24.16
CA TYR A 145 27.86 -10.90 -22.92
C TYR A 145 27.00 -10.27 -21.82
N TYR A 146 27.26 -10.64 -20.56
CA TYR A 146 26.58 -10.04 -19.39
C TYR A 146 27.18 -8.68 -19.01
N ALA A 147 28.48 -8.53 -19.23
CA ALA A 147 29.21 -7.28 -19.02
C ALA A 147 30.38 -7.18 -20.01
N ALA A 148 30.91 -5.98 -20.21
CA ALA A 148 32.13 -5.71 -20.95
C ALA A 148 33.01 -4.70 -20.22
N ILE A 149 34.31 -4.91 -20.29
CA ILE A 149 35.33 -4.02 -19.75
C ILE A 149 36.18 -3.51 -20.92
N VAL A 150 36.38 -2.20 -20.99
CA VAL A 150 37.19 -1.56 -22.03
C VAL A 150 38.31 -0.77 -21.35
N ILE A 151 39.55 -1.20 -21.59
CA ILE A 151 40.77 -0.53 -21.15
C ILE A 151 41.14 0.52 -22.21
N PRO A 152 41.23 1.82 -21.87
CA PRO A 152 41.47 2.87 -22.86
C PRO A 152 42.94 2.93 -23.31
N GLN A 153 43.20 3.67 -24.39
CA GLN A 153 44.51 3.74 -25.03
C GLN A 153 45.62 4.38 -24.16
N ASP A 154 45.27 5.35 -23.33
CA ASP A 154 46.20 6.08 -22.47
C ASP A 154 46.39 5.43 -21.08
N PHE A 155 45.85 4.23 -20.84
CA PHE A 155 45.79 3.61 -19.51
C PHE A 155 47.18 3.48 -18.83
N SER A 156 48.19 2.94 -19.53
CA SER A 156 49.56 2.84 -19.00
C SER A 156 50.23 4.20 -18.81
N LYS A 157 49.90 5.18 -19.65
CA LYS A 157 50.48 6.53 -19.62
C LYS A 157 49.98 7.32 -18.42
N ASP A 158 48.68 7.24 -18.14
CA ASP A 158 48.05 7.87 -16.97
C ASP A 158 48.58 7.24 -15.68
N LEU A 159 48.77 5.91 -15.67
CA LEU A 159 49.31 5.18 -14.53
C LEU A 159 50.75 5.63 -14.21
N LEU A 160 51.62 5.79 -15.21
CA LEU A 160 52.98 6.33 -15.01
C LEU A 160 52.99 7.82 -14.62
N GLY A 161 52.08 8.63 -15.17
CA GLY A 161 51.96 10.06 -14.88
C GLY A 161 51.64 10.37 -13.40
N THR A 162 51.11 9.42 -12.65
CA THR A 162 50.89 9.56 -11.20
C THR A 162 52.16 9.39 -10.35
N VAL A 163 53.21 8.77 -10.88
CA VAL A 163 54.45 8.45 -10.14
C VAL A 163 55.54 9.52 -10.35
N ASP A 164 55.47 10.29 -11.44
CA ASP A 164 56.51 11.25 -11.87
C ASP A 164 56.45 12.64 -11.18
N VAL A 165 55.66 12.79 -10.10
CA VAL A 165 55.47 14.09 -9.43
C VAL A 165 56.54 14.30 -8.33
N LYS A 166 57.74 14.72 -8.72
CA LYS A 166 58.67 15.45 -7.84
C LYS A 166 58.92 16.84 -8.40
N GLY A 167 58.17 17.83 -7.91
CA GLY A 167 58.43 19.24 -8.22
C GLY A 167 57.26 20.22 -8.09
N ALA A 168 56.37 20.08 -7.11
CA ALA A 168 55.46 21.17 -6.76
C ALA A 168 55.09 21.13 -5.29
N SER A 169 55.66 22.07 -4.54
CA SER A 169 55.25 22.42 -3.19
C SER A 169 53.88 23.11 -3.19
N SER A 170 53.18 22.94 -2.07
CA SER A 170 52.14 23.80 -1.49
C SER A 170 50.68 23.57 -1.87
N ASN A 171 49.91 23.29 -0.81
CA ASN A 171 48.48 23.52 -0.59
C ASN A 171 47.48 22.94 -1.60
N SER A 172 46.83 21.83 -1.22
CA SER A 172 45.36 21.82 -1.15
C SER A 172 44.82 20.60 -0.40
N THR A 173 43.92 20.89 0.52
CA THR A 173 43.12 19.99 1.35
C THR A 173 42.25 19.06 0.49
N SER A 174 42.49 17.75 0.56
CA SER A 174 41.57 16.74 0.03
C SER A 174 40.39 16.54 0.97
N THR A 175 39.20 16.98 0.54
CA THR A 175 37.93 16.46 1.04
C THR A 175 37.51 15.31 0.13
N SER A 176 37.58 14.08 0.66
CA SER A 176 36.97 12.91 0.06
C SER A 176 35.47 12.94 0.32
N ASN A 177 34.65 12.95 -0.74
CA ASN A 177 33.31 12.40 -0.67
C ASN A 177 32.97 11.69 -1.98
N SER A 178 32.80 10.38 -1.83
CA SER A 178 32.13 9.44 -2.70
C SER A 178 30.68 9.85 -2.99
N ALA A 179 30.30 9.87 -4.27
CA ALA A 179 29.00 9.40 -4.73
C ALA A 179 29.00 9.29 -6.26
N SER A 180 28.69 8.11 -6.75
CA SER A 180 28.26 7.87 -8.12
C SER A 180 26.96 8.63 -8.38
N THR A 181 26.97 9.57 -9.32
CA THR A 181 25.72 10.01 -9.97
C THR A 181 26.00 10.36 -11.43
N LYS A 182 25.27 9.64 -12.28
CA LYS A 182 25.16 9.78 -13.72
C LYS A 182 24.49 11.13 -14.04
N SER A 183 25.14 12.03 -14.76
CA SER A 183 24.42 13.05 -15.54
C SER A 183 25.26 13.59 -16.69
N THR A 184 24.59 13.60 -17.83
CA THR A 184 24.89 14.16 -19.13
C THR A 184 25.10 15.68 -19.06
N SER A 185 26.18 16.20 -19.65
CA SER A 185 26.14 17.37 -20.55
C SER A 185 27.55 17.83 -20.93
N ALA A 186 27.74 18.09 -22.22
CA ALA A 186 28.90 18.71 -22.81
C ALA A 186 29.20 20.08 -22.20
N THR A 187 30.48 20.36 -21.91
CA THR A 187 31.15 21.66 -22.11
C THR A 187 32.65 21.42 -22.03
N SER A 188 33.32 21.63 -23.16
CA SER A 188 34.77 21.65 -23.30
C SER A 188 35.37 22.81 -22.48
N THR A 189 36.16 22.50 -21.47
CA THR A 189 37.10 23.47 -20.88
C THR A 189 38.41 22.77 -20.52
N THR A 190 39.48 23.24 -21.15
CA THR A 190 40.87 22.83 -20.94
C THR A 190 41.28 23.02 -19.48
N ALA A 191 41.60 21.92 -18.78
CA ALA A 191 42.25 21.95 -17.48
C ALA A 191 43.27 20.81 -17.36
N THR A 192 44.53 21.18 -17.15
CA THR A 192 45.65 20.31 -16.76
C THR A 192 45.33 19.69 -15.40
N GLN A 193 44.76 18.48 -15.41
CA GLN A 193 44.50 17.69 -14.21
C GLN A 193 45.29 16.39 -14.32
N SER A 194 46.06 16.06 -13.28
CA SER A 194 46.74 14.77 -13.14
C SER A 194 45.75 13.63 -13.38
N ALA A 195 45.94 12.90 -14.48
CA ALA A 195 44.98 11.91 -14.97
C ALA A 195 45.11 10.62 -14.15
N ARG A 196 44.05 10.27 -13.41
CA ARG A 196 43.92 8.93 -12.84
C ARG A 196 43.49 7.97 -13.96
N PRO A 197 44.09 6.77 -14.07
CA PRO A 197 43.70 5.81 -15.10
C PRO A 197 42.25 5.36 -14.88
N THR A 198 41.41 5.51 -15.90
CA THR A 198 39.99 5.12 -15.87
C THR A 198 39.73 3.90 -16.74
N ILE A 199 38.85 2.98 -16.31
CA ILE A 199 38.38 1.85 -17.11
C ILE A 199 36.88 2.00 -17.36
N THR A 200 36.43 1.68 -18.57
CA THR A 200 35.00 1.76 -18.90
C THR A 200 34.34 0.40 -18.70
N TYR A 201 33.31 0.36 -17.86
CA TYR A 201 32.54 -0.84 -17.54
C TYR A 201 31.12 -0.74 -18.12
N TYR A 202 30.73 -1.75 -18.89
CA TYR A 202 29.39 -1.92 -19.45
C TYR A 202 28.74 -3.13 -18.81
N VAL A 203 27.48 -3.01 -18.37
CA VAL A 203 26.72 -4.11 -17.79
C VAL A 203 25.34 -4.19 -18.43
N ASN A 204 24.88 -5.41 -18.73
CA ASN A 204 23.54 -5.66 -19.23
C ASN A 204 22.64 -6.14 -18.09
N GLU A 205 22.00 -5.18 -17.42
CA GLU A 205 21.05 -5.44 -16.32
C GLU A 205 19.75 -6.13 -16.82
N LYS A 206 19.42 -6.03 -18.12
CA LYS A 206 18.21 -6.61 -18.70
C LYS A 206 18.24 -8.13 -18.74
N LYS A 207 19.42 -8.73 -18.91
CA LYS A 207 19.55 -10.19 -19.08
C LYS A 207 19.24 -10.95 -17.78
N ASN A 208 19.65 -10.41 -16.63
CA ASN A 208 19.34 -10.96 -15.32
C ASN A 208 19.58 -9.90 -14.23
N ALA A 209 18.63 -9.73 -13.30
CA ALA A 209 18.71 -8.75 -12.21
C ALA A 209 19.85 -9.04 -11.20
N THR A 210 20.34 -10.28 -11.12
CA THR A 210 21.47 -10.64 -10.25
C THR A 210 22.82 -10.57 -10.96
N ALA A 211 22.82 -10.52 -12.30
CA ALA A 211 24.06 -10.49 -13.08
C ALA A 211 24.94 -9.27 -12.74
N PRO A 212 24.42 -8.03 -12.59
CA PRO A 212 25.24 -6.88 -12.23
C PRO A 212 26.05 -7.11 -10.95
N LYS A 213 25.42 -7.66 -9.89
CA LYS A 213 26.14 -7.94 -8.64
C LYS A 213 27.26 -8.99 -8.80
N ILE A 214 27.04 -9.98 -9.67
CA ILE A 214 28.04 -11.01 -9.94
C ILE A 214 29.16 -10.46 -10.83
N THR A 215 28.82 -9.68 -11.86
CA THR A 215 29.79 -9.07 -12.77
C THR A 215 30.55 -7.90 -12.13
N ASP A 216 29.97 -7.22 -11.14
CA ASP A 216 30.63 -6.21 -10.29
C ASP A 216 31.73 -6.86 -9.45
N THR A 217 31.54 -8.11 -9.02
CA THR A 217 32.61 -8.89 -8.36
C THR A 217 33.78 -9.14 -9.32
N GLY A 218 33.48 -9.34 -10.60
CA GLY A 218 34.49 -9.36 -11.68
C GLY A 218 35.22 -8.03 -11.84
N ALA A 219 34.50 -6.91 -11.86
CA ALA A 219 35.08 -5.56 -11.94
C ALA A 219 35.96 -5.24 -10.72
N ASN A 220 35.52 -5.60 -9.51
CA ASN A 220 36.30 -5.45 -8.27
C ASN A 220 37.56 -6.34 -8.27
N THR A 221 37.52 -7.49 -8.95
CA THR A 221 38.70 -8.35 -9.11
C THR A 221 39.73 -7.69 -10.02
N ILE A 222 39.28 -7.02 -11.07
CA ILE A 222 40.13 -6.21 -11.95
C ILE A 222 40.72 -5.02 -11.20
N ASP A 223 39.92 -4.28 -10.44
CA ASP A 223 40.39 -3.17 -9.60
C ASP A 223 41.49 -3.61 -8.63
N ARG A 224 41.32 -4.78 -8.01
CA ARG A 224 42.33 -5.39 -7.13
C ARG A 224 43.59 -5.83 -7.87
N GLN A 225 43.46 -6.42 -9.07
CA GLN A 225 44.59 -6.84 -9.92
C GLN A 225 45.40 -5.62 -10.40
N ILE A 226 44.72 -4.53 -10.78
CA ILE A 226 45.36 -3.26 -11.15
C ILE A 226 46.11 -2.66 -9.96
N ASN A 227 45.48 -2.61 -8.79
CA ASN A 227 46.12 -2.11 -7.58
C ASN A 227 47.34 -2.95 -7.18
N GLN A 228 47.28 -4.28 -7.29
CA GLN A 228 48.43 -5.16 -7.04
C GLN A 228 49.56 -4.92 -8.05
N THR A 229 49.23 -4.73 -9.32
CA THR A 229 50.20 -4.44 -10.39
C THR A 229 50.88 -3.08 -10.17
N PHE A 230 50.13 -2.07 -9.73
CA PHE A 230 50.65 -0.77 -9.32
C PHE A 230 51.58 -0.86 -8.10
N ILE A 231 51.14 -1.53 -7.02
CA ILE A 231 51.94 -1.69 -5.79
C ILE A 231 53.23 -2.46 -6.06
N SER A 232 53.19 -3.55 -6.85
CA SER A 232 54.37 -4.33 -7.21
C SER A 232 55.40 -3.49 -8.00
N THR A 233 54.93 -2.67 -8.94
CA THR A 233 55.77 -1.80 -9.76
C THR A 233 56.43 -0.70 -8.93
N VAL A 234 55.66 -0.05 -8.04
CA VAL A 234 56.18 1.00 -7.13
C VAL A 234 57.13 0.39 -6.08
N THR A 235 56.80 -0.76 -5.51
CA THR A 235 57.63 -1.44 -4.50
C THR A 235 58.95 -1.91 -5.10
N SER A 236 58.95 -2.43 -6.34
CA SER A 236 60.18 -2.82 -7.04
C SER A 236 61.10 -1.62 -7.32
N ALA A 237 60.54 -0.46 -7.62
CA ALA A 237 61.28 0.79 -7.80
C ALA A 237 61.83 1.37 -6.48
N VAL A 238 61.15 1.16 -5.36
CA VAL A 238 61.62 1.58 -4.02
C VAL A 238 62.68 0.62 -3.47
N VAL A 239 62.51 -0.69 -3.66
CA VAL A 239 63.47 -1.72 -3.22
C VAL A 239 64.79 -1.64 -4.00
N SER A 240 64.76 -1.24 -5.28
CA SER A 240 65.98 -0.99 -6.06
C SER A 240 66.78 0.22 -5.53
N MET A 241 66.09 1.27 -5.04
CA MET A 241 66.73 2.39 -4.34
C MET A 241 67.36 1.99 -3.00
N ILE A 242 66.71 1.10 -2.23
CA ILE A 242 67.22 0.64 -0.92
C ILE A 242 68.42 -0.30 -1.08
N ARG A 243 68.43 -1.16 -2.11
CA ARG A 243 69.57 -2.04 -2.42
C ARG A 243 70.85 -1.30 -2.78
N GLN A 244 70.74 -0.06 -3.27
CA GLN A 244 71.89 0.80 -3.59
C GLN A 244 72.52 1.45 -2.35
N ALA A 245 71.84 1.41 -1.18
CA ALA A 245 72.28 2.03 0.07
C ALA A 245 72.83 1.04 1.13
N GLY A 246 72.77 -0.27 0.89
CA GLY A 246 72.94 -1.33 1.92
C GLY A 246 74.31 -2.01 2.04
N GLY A 247 75.38 -1.49 1.45
CA GLY A 247 76.69 -2.16 1.44
C GLY A 247 77.74 -1.54 2.36
N ASP A 248 77.72 -1.84 3.67
CA ASP A 248 78.94 -1.89 4.52
C ASP A 248 78.61 -2.28 5.97
N LEU A 249 79.02 -3.48 6.41
CA LEU A 249 78.63 -4.05 7.72
C LEU A 249 79.78 -4.21 8.73
N GLN A 250 81.04 -4.00 8.34
CA GLN A 250 82.19 -4.24 9.24
C GLN A 250 82.49 -3.07 10.19
N SER A 251 81.88 -1.89 9.99
CA SER A 251 81.99 -0.73 10.91
C SER A 251 80.86 -0.64 11.95
N LYS A 252 79.92 -1.59 11.95
CA LYS A 252 78.67 -1.51 12.75
C LYS A 252 78.77 -2.01 14.18
N VAL A 253 79.90 -2.57 14.59
CA VAL A 253 80.04 -3.09 15.96
C VAL A 253 80.42 -1.98 16.94
N ASP A 254 81.28 -1.03 16.56
CA ASP A 254 81.55 0.18 17.37
C ASP A 254 80.51 1.29 17.17
N LYS A 255 79.83 1.29 16.02
CA LYS A 255 78.68 2.18 15.76
C LYS A 255 77.38 1.68 16.38
N GLY A 256 77.27 0.42 16.83
CA GLY A 256 76.00 -0.17 17.28
C GLY A 256 75.41 0.50 18.52
N THR A 257 76.25 0.98 19.44
CA THR A 257 75.82 1.69 20.66
C THR A 257 75.59 3.18 20.42
N ALA A 258 76.38 3.81 19.55
CA ALA A 258 76.10 5.16 19.05
C ALA A 258 74.83 5.19 18.16
N ASP A 259 74.55 4.11 17.43
CA ASP A 259 73.34 3.93 16.63
C ASP A 259 72.12 3.65 17.51
N ILE A 260 72.25 2.90 18.62
CA ILE A 260 71.13 2.73 19.57
C ILE A 260 70.81 4.06 20.25
N ASP A 261 71.81 4.83 20.69
CA ASP A 261 71.59 6.17 21.27
C ASP A 261 71.00 7.14 20.23
N ARG A 262 71.47 7.08 18.98
CA ARG A 262 70.91 7.83 17.84
C ARG A 262 69.50 7.38 17.47
N GLN A 263 69.18 6.09 17.51
CA GLN A 263 67.85 5.53 17.22
C GLN A 263 66.85 5.80 18.34
N LEU A 264 67.29 5.76 19.61
CA LEU A 264 66.48 6.21 20.74
C LEU A 264 66.23 7.72 20.66
N GLY A 265 67.24 8.49 20.23
CA GLY A 265 67.07 9.91 19.91
C GLY A 265 66.07 10.17 18.78
N GLN A 266 66.21 9.44 17.67
CA GLN A 266 65.26 9.50 16.56
C GLN A 266 63.85 9.07 17.00
N GLY A 267 63.73 8.04 17.85
CA GLY A 267 62.45 7.62 18.41
C GLY A 267 61.81 8.67 19.32
N ILE A 268 62.61 9.39 20.12
CA ILE A 268 62.14 10.53 20.91
C ILE A 268 61.70 11.68 19.99
N ASP A 269 62.46 11.99 18.95
CA ASP A 269 62.13 13.03 17.96
C ASP A 269 60.87 12.65 17.15
N ASP A 270 60.69 11.38 16.80
CA ASP A 270 59.52 10.85 16.10
C ASP A 270 58.27 10.90 17.00
N VAL A 271 58.41 10.60 18.30
CA VAL A 271 57.32 10.77 19.28
C VAL A 271 56.99 12.24 19.46
N ALA A 272 57.97 13.14 19.50
CA ALA A 272 57.73 14.59 19.54
C ALA A 272 57.02 15.09 18.27
N ALA A 273 57.41 14.61 17.09
CA ALA A 273 56.74 14.90 15.83
C ALA A 273 55.30 14.36 15.81
N ALA A 274 55.05 13.20 16.42
CA ALA A 274 53.71 12.67 16.62
C ALA A 274 52.88 13.54 17.56
N GLN A 275 53.46 14.06 18.65
CA GLN A 275 52.80 14.99 19.57
C GLN A 275 52.44 16.32 18.87
N ASP A 276 53.34 16.90 18.09
CA ASP A 276 53.06 18.10 17.28
C ASP A 276 51.91 17.85 16.27
N ALA A 277 51.85 16.66 15.68
CA ALA A 277 50.75 16.26 14.80
C ALA A 277 49.42 16.14 15.56
N MET A 278 49.44 15.61 16.80
CA MET A 278 48.25 15.53 17.66
C MET A 278 47.77 16.92 18.12
N ASP A 279 48.67 17.85 18.39
CA ASP A 279 48.32 19.25 18.71
C ASP A 279 47.70 19.97 17.52
N SER A 280 48.26 19.77 16.32
CA SER A 280 47.68 20.27 15.06
C SER A 280 46.28 19.68 14.79
N LEU A 281 46.10 18.39 15.07
CA LEU A 281 44.80 17.72 14.96
C LEU A 281 43.80 18.28 15.99
N THR A 282 44.23 18.51 17.22
CA THR A 282 43.42 19.16 18.27
C THR A 282 42.95 20.54 17.85
N GLY A 283 43.84 21.35 17.27
CA GLY A 283 43.50 22.66 16.71
C GLY A 283 42.51 22.56 15.54
N THR A 284 42.63 21.55 14.70
CA THR A 284 41.69 21.29 13.59
C THR A 284 40.31 20.87 14.10
N LEU A 285 40.24 19.98 15.09
CA LEU A 285 39.00 19.61 15.77
C LEU A 285 38.35 20.83 16.44
N GLY A 286 39.15 21.75 17.00
CA GLY A 286 38.67 23.05 17.49
C GLY A 286 37.86 23.81 16.45
N ARG A 287 38.46 24.06 15.27
CA ARG A 287 37.81 24.78 14.16
C ARG A 287 36.58 24.05 13.62
N THR A 288 36.60 22.71 13.60
CA THR A 288 35.42 21.91 13.22
C THR A 288 34.28 22.08 14.23
N GLY A 289 34.59 22.19 15.53
CA GLY A 289 33.62 22.54 16.57
C GLY A 289 32.94 23.88 16.31
N ASP A 290 33.72 24.92 16.03
CA ASP A 290 33.20 26.27 15.72
C ASP A 290 32.30 26.29 14.47
N ALA A 291 32.66 25.50 13.45
CA ALA A 291 31.86 25.34 12.24
C ALA A 291 30.52 24.64 12.53
N LEU A 292 30.50 23.66 13.44
CA LEU A 292 29.27 22.99 13.86
C LEU A 292 28.36 23.91 14.67
N ASP A 293 28.91 24.79 15.52
CA ASP A 293 28.12 25.82 16.22
C ASP A 293 27.51 26.84 15.25
N SER A 294 28.27 27.24 14.24
CA SER A 294 27.80 28.13 13.17
C SER A 294 26.67 27.48 12.35
N ALA A 295 26.80 26.20 12.04
CA ALA A 295 25.76 25.41 11.38
C ALA A 295 24.49 25.31 12.24
N ASN A 296 24.63 25.03 13.54
CA ASN A 296 23.51 24.94 14.47
C ASN A 296 22.75 26.28 14.61
N THR A 297 23.48 27.39 14.63
CA THR A 297 22.91 28.76 14.64
C THR A 297 22.12 29.05 13.36
N SER A 298 22.67 28.65 12.21
CA SER A 298 22.01 28.80 10.90
C SER A 298 20.73 27.98 10.80
N LEU A 299 20.75 26.73 11.29
CA LEU A 299 19.57 25.88 11.37
C LEU A 299 18.49 26.46 12.31
N ALA A 300 18.90 27.06 13.43
CA ALA A 300 17.97 27.74 14.34
C ALA A 300 17.35 29.00 13.71
N SER A 301 18.09 29.72 12.86
CA SER A 301 17.57 30.84 12.07
C SER A 301 16.56 30.35 11.02
N LEU A 302 16.90 29.31 10.27
CA LEU A 302 16.03 28.69 9.27
C LEU A 302 14.71 28.21 9.90
N LYS A 303 14.77 27.59 11.09
CA LYS A 303 13.59 27.17 11.85
C LYS A 303 12.67 28.34 12.20
N ARG A 304 13.21 29.50 12.58
CA ARG A 304 12.44 30.72 12.84
C ARG A 304 11.78 31.27 11.57
N GLN A 305 12.50 31.25 10.45
CA GLN A 305 11.95 31.68 9.15
C GLN A 305 10.80 30.77 8.69
N ILE A 306 10.96 29.45 8.84
CA ILE A 306 9.90 28.46 8.56
C ILE A 306 8.66 28.75 9.42
N SER A 307 8.82 29.01 10.72
CA SER A 307 7.69 29.35 11.60
C SER A 307 6.98 30.63 11.16
N THR A 308 7.73 31.64 10.74
CA THR A 308 7.19 32.92 10.26
C THR A 308 6.40 32.73 8.96
N ALA A 309 6.96 31.98 8.02
CA ALA A 309 6.32 31.67 6.75
C ALA A 309 5.06 30.80 6.92
N ASN A 310 5.06 29.83 7.85
CA ASN A 310 3.85 29.07 8.20
C ASN A 310 2.74 29.97 8.76
N THR A 311 3.09 30.96 9.57
CA THR A 311 2.12 31.95 10.10
C THR A 311 1.55 32.82 8.99
N ALA A 312 2.40 33.30 8.07
CA ALA A 312 1.97 34.08 6.91
C ALA A 312 1.04 33.28 5.99
N LEU A 313 1.33 32.00 5.74
CA LEU A 313 0.48 31.10 4.97
C LEU A 313 -0.88 30.89 5.61
N LYS A 314 -0.91 30.69 6.94
CA LYS A 314 -2.17 30.56 7.67
C LYS A 314 -3.03 31.81 7.51
N ASN A 315 -2.45 32.99 7.72
CA ASN A 315 -3.14 34.25 7.55
C ASN A 315 -3.63 34.46 6.10
N ALA A 316 -2.84 34.05 5.10
CA ALA A 316 -3.26 34.09 3.71
C ALA A 316 -4.46 33.15 3.43
N ASN A 317 -4.46 31.95 4.02
CA ASN A 317 -5.56 31.00 3.87
C ASN A 317 -6.85 31.50 4.55
N ASP A 318 -6.72 32.11 5.74
CA ASP A 318 -7.85 32.73 6.43
C ASP A 318 -8.44 33.90 5.61
N ALA A 319 -7.58 34.75 5.04
CA ALA A 319 -7.99 35.86 4.17
C ALA A 319 -8.67 35.39 2.88
N LEU A 320 -8.22 34.28 2.28
CA LEU A 320 -8.90 33.67 1.13
C LEU A 320 -10.27 33.12 1.52
N GLY A 321 -10.38 32.48 2.68
CA GLY A 321 -11.65 31.98 3.20
C GLY A 321 -12.69 33.10 3.33
N GLU A 322 -12.27 34.24 3.90
CA GLU A 322 -13.14 35.42 4.02
C GLU A 322 -13.46 36.04 2.66
N THR A 323 -12.47 36.17 1.77
CA THR A 323 -12.67 36.69 0.40
C THR A 323 -13.65 35.82 -0.39
N ARG A 324 -13.63 34.49 -0.19
CA ARG A 324 -14.52 33.53 -0.85
C ARG A 324 -15.96 33.76 -0.38
N LYS A 325 -16.14 33.90 0.93
CA LYS A 325 -17.44 34.19 1.54
C LYS A 325 -18.00 35.51 1.04
N GLN A 326 -17.18 36.57 1.01
CA GLN A 326 -17.58 37.91 0.54
C GLN A 326 -17.91 37.90 -0.96
N SER A 327 -17.13 37.19 -1.78
CA SER A 327 -17.40 37.08 -3.23
C SER A 327 -18.72 36.36 -3.52
N LEU A 328 -19.05 35.30 -2.77
CA LEU A 328 -20.35 34.62 -2.89
C LEU A 328 -21.50 35.52 -2.44
N GLN A 329 -21.34 36.25 -1.35
CA GLN A 329 -22.35 37.21 -0.88
C GLN A 329 -22.57 38.34 -1.90
N PHE A 330 -21.49 38.88 -2.46
CA PHE A 330 -21.56 39.89 -3.52
C PHE A 330 -22.29 39.35 -4.75
N SER A 331 -21.91 38.17 -5.23
CA SER A 331 -22.54 37.53 -6.40
C SER A 331 -24.04 37.29 -6.19
N ASN A 332 -24.43 36.75 -5.03
CA ASN A 332 -25.85 36.53 -4.69
C ASN A 332 -26.64 37.84 -4.58
N THR A 333 -26.04 38.89 -4.01
CA THR A 333 -26.69 40.20 -3.87
C THR A 333 -26.87 40.85 -5.24
N LEU A 334 -25.86 40.77 -6.10
CA LEU A 334 -25.91 41.28 -7.46
C LEU A 334 -26.92 40.51 -8.32
N ASP A 335 -26.97 39.18 -8.19
CA ASP A 335 -27.95 38.31 -8.84
C ASP A 335 -29.39 38.69 -8.45
N ALA A 336 -29.64 38.87 -7.16
CA ALA A 336 -30.94 39.29 -6.65
C ALA A 336 -31.34 40.70 -7.15
N ALA A 337 -30.39 41.64 -7.20
CA ALA A 337 -30.62 42.99 -7.73
C ALA A 337 -30.94 42.97 -9.23
N MET A 338 -30.23 42.15 -10.02
CA MET A 338 -30.50 41.97 -11.45
C MET A 338 -31.86 41.31 -11.68
N LEU A 339 -32.21 40.27 -10.90
CA LEU A 339 -33.53 39.63 -10.98
C LEU A 339 -34.66 40.63 -10.65
N LYS A 340 -34.48 41.43 -9.60
CA LYS A 340 -35.43 42.51 -9.27
C LYS A 340 -35.56 43.50 -10.42
N GLY A 341 -34.45 43.94 -11.02
CA GLY A 341 -34.45 44.83 -12.19
C GLY A 341 -35.20 44.26 -13.39
N THR A 342 -35.08 42.95 -13.66
CA THR A 342 -35.90 42.29 -14.71
C THR A 342 -37.39 42.29 -14.38
N GLY A 343 -37.75 42.10 -13.11
CA GLY A 343 -39.13 42.16 -12.63
C GLY A 343 -39.73 43.57 -12.74
N ASP A 344 -38.96 44.59 -12.34
CA ASP A 344 -39.37 46.00 -12.41
C ASP A 344 -39.58 46.44 -13.89
N LEU A 345 -38.69 46.05 -14.80
CA LEU A 345 -38.83 46.31 -16.24
C LEU A 345 -40.06 45.60 -16.83
N GLY A 346 -40.29 44.34 -16.45
CA GLY A 346 -41.49 43.60 -16.85
C GLY A 346 -42.76 44.26 -16.33
N GLY A 347 -42.75 44.77 -15.10
CA GLY A 347 -43.84 45.53 -14.50
C GLY A 347 -44.14 46.83 -15.26
N ILE A 348 -43.11 47.60 -15.64
CA ILE A 348 -43.23 48.82 -16.46
C ILE A 348 -43.89 48.50 -17.80
N GLN A 349 -43.49 47.40 -18.46
CA GLN A 349 -44.06 46.97 -19.72
C GLN A 349 -45.56 46.64 -19.59
N VAL A 350 -45.94 45.86 -18.57
CA VAL A 350 -47.35 45.49 -18.32
C VAL A 350 -48.20 46.72 -17.99
N SER A 351 -47.71 47.61 -17.11
CA SER A 351 -48.41 48.84 -16.73
C SER A 351 -48.59 49.77 -17.93
N THR A 352 -47.57 49.92 -18.76
CA THR A 352 -47.63 50.76 -19.97
C THR A 352 -48.61 50.19 -20.98
N ASN A 353 -48.61 48.87 -21.21
CA ASN A 353 -49.55 48.23 -22.12
C ASN A 353 -51.00 48.34 -21.64
N THR A 354 -51.22 48.26 -20.32
CA THR A 354 -52.55 48.43 -19.72
C THR A 354 -53.05 49.87 -19.88
N ALA A 355 -52.19 50.86 -19.59
CA ALA A 355 -52.50 52.27 -19.78
C ALA A 355 -52.74 52.62 -21.27
N ALA A 356 -51.92 52.07 -22.17
CA ALA A 356 -52.06 52.22 -23.61
C ALA A 356 -53.39 51.63 -24.11
N GLY A 357 -53.77 50.44 -23.64
CA GLY A 357 -55.06 49.84 -23.94
C GLY A 357 -56.23 50.70 -23.46
N GLY A 358 -56.14 51.28 -22.26
CA GLY A 358 -57.14 52.22 -21.74
C GLY A 358 -57.29 53.47 -22.59
N LEU A 359 -56.17 54.08 -23.02
CA LEU A 359 -56.16 55.26 -23.89
C LEU A 359 -56.74 54.96 -25.27
N VAL A 360 -56.33 53.84 -25.90
CA VAL A 360 -56.90 53.41 -27.19
C VAL A 360 -58.41 53.24 -27.09
N ASN A 361 -58.89 52.57 -26.04
CA ASN A 361 -60.33 52.41 -25.81
C ASN A 361 -61.04 53.75 -25.63
N GLY A 362 -60.44 54.70 -24.90
CA GLY A 362 -60.99 56.05 -24.72
C GLY A 362 -61.07 56.85 -26.01
N PHE A 363 -60.03 56.78 -26.85
CA PHE A 363 -60.02 57.38 -28.18
C PHE A 363 -61.10 56.78 -29.08
N THR A 364 -61.21 55.44 -29.12
CA THR A 364 -62.26 54.75 -29.90
C THR A 364 -63.66 55.12 -29.40
N ALA A 365 -63.87 55.21 -28.08
CA ALA A 365 -65.15 55.65 -27.52
C ALA A 365 -65.49 57.09 -27.91
N THR A 366 -64.51 58.00 -27.86
CA THR A 366 -64.68 59.40 -28.27
C THR A 366 -65.06 59.52 -29.74
N GLN A 367 -64.41 58.76 -30.63
CA GLN A 367 -64.78 58.74 -32.05
C GLN A 367 -66.21 58.25 -32.25
N ASN A 368 -66.60 57.15 -31.57
CA ASN A 368 -67.97 56.64 -31.64
C ASN A 368 -69.00 57.66 -31.15
N ASP A 369 -68.69 58.44 -30.12
CA ASP A 369 -69.60 59.46 -29.59
C ASP A 369 -69.69 60.69 -30.51
N ILE A 370 -68.59 61.08 -31.17
CA ILE A 370 -68.59 62.13 -32.20
C ILE A 370 -69.38 61.68 -33.42
N ASP A 371 -69.21 60.44 -33.88
CA ASP A 371 -69.95 59.90 -35.02
C ASP A 371 -71.47 59.91 -34.73
N LYS A 372 -71.87 59.55 -33.51
CA LYS A 372 -73.27 59.68 -33.06
C LYS A 372 -73.74 61.13 -33.02
N ALA A 373 -72.91 62.05 -32.51
CA ALA A 373 -73.25 63.47 -32.40
C ALA A 373 -73.39 64.16 -33.78
N VAL A 374 -72.60 63.73 -34.77
CA VAL A 374 -72.64 64.24 -36.16
C VAL A 374 -73.81 63.63 -36.95
N ALA A 375 -74.21 62.38 -36.67
CA ALA A 375 -75.26 61.68 -37.40
C ALA A 375 -76.62 62.43 -37.40
N GLY A 376 -77.01 63.02 -36.27
CA GLY A 376 -78.28 63.76 -36.14
C GLY A 376 -78.34 65.04 -37.00
N PRO A 377 -77.40 66.00 -36.83
CA PRO A 377 -77.29 67.16 -37.69
C PRO A 377 -77.14 66.82 -39.17
N ASN A 378 -76.38 65.76 -39.50
CA ASN A 378 -76.20 65.31 -40.88
C ASN A 378 -77.53 64.84 -41.50
N ALA A 379 -78.32 64.06 -40.76
CA ALA A 379 -79.67 63.66 -41.19
C ALA A 379 -80.62 64.87 -41.34
N ALA A 380 -80.51 65.87 -40.46
CA ALA A 380 -81.31 67.09 -40.54
C ALA A 380 -80.94 67.95 -41.77
N ILE A 381 -79.65 68.07 -42.11
CA ILE A 381 -79.20 68.77 -43.32
C ILE A 381 -79.65 68.04 -44.58
N ALA A 382 -79.52 66.71 -44.62
CA ALA A 382 -80.00 65.90 -45.75
C ALA A 382 -81.52 66.05 -45.98
N GLY A 383 -82.31 66.05 -44.90
CA GLY A 383 -83.75 66.33 -44.94
C GLY A 383 -84.06 67.77 -45.37
N GLY A 384 -83.27 68.73 -44.89
CA GLY A 384 -83.33 70.14 -45.30
C GLY A 384 -83.09 70.33 -46.79
N LYS A 385 -82.04 69.72 -47.35
CA LYS A 385 -81.74 69.74 -48.80
C LYS A 385 -82.85 69.11 -49.64
N THR A 386 -83.45 68.02 -49.17
CA THR A 386 -84.58 67.37 -49.84
C THR A 386 -85.83 68.27 -49.84
N THR A 387 -86.08 68.97 -48.73
CA THR A 387 -87.18 69.94 -48.61
C THR A 387 -86.95 71.14 -49.54
N VAL A 388 -85.74 71.70 -49.54
CA VAL A 388 -85.32 72.77 -50.46
C VAL A 388 -85.50 72.36 -51.92
N ALA A 389 -85.04 71.17 -52.31
CA ALA A 389 -85.23 70.64 -53.67
C ALA A 389 -86.71 70.48 -54.05
N SER A 390 -87.55 70.05 -53.12
CA SER A 390 -89.00 69.90 -53.32
C SER A 390 -89.70 71.26 -53.51
N ILE A 391 -89.38 72.25 -52.68
CA ILE A 391 -89.89 73.63 -52.79
C ILE A 391 -89.42 74.26 -54.11
N ARG A 392 -88.15 74.06 -54.49
CA ARG A 392 -87.58 74.55 -55.76
C ARG A 392 -88.36 74.05 -56.96
N LYS A 393 -88.77 72.77 -56.96
CA LYS A 393 -89.61 72.17 -58.00
C LYS A 393 -91.01 72.80 -58.02
N GLN A 394 -91.66 72.93 -56.86
CA GLN A 394 -93.00 73.54 -56.76
C GLN A 394 -93.05 75.01 -57.22
N ILE A 395 -92.01 75.81 -56.93
CA ILE A 395 -91.91 77.21 -57.40
C ILE A 395 -91.77 77.27 -58.92
N ARG A 396 -90.94 76.40 -59.52
CA ARG A 396 -90.78 76.34 -60.98
C ARG A 396 -92.06 75.94 -61.69
N ASP A 397 -92.81 74.99 -61.13
CA ASP A 397 -94.03 74.46 -61.72
C ASP A 397 -95.29 75.32 -61.42
N SER A 398 -95.17 76.42 -60.65
CA SER A 398 -96.30 77.26 -60.24
C SER A 398 -96.79 78.19 -61.35
N ALA A 399 -98.09 78.11 -61.65
CA ALA A 399 -98.79 78.95 -62.63
C ALA A 399 -99.29 80.29 -62.04
N ILE A 400 -99.16 80.52 -60.74
CA ILE A 400 -99.75 81.66 -60.01
C ILE A 400 -98.72 82.78 -59.75
N LEU A 401 -97.42 82.46 -59.76
CA LEU A 401 -96.34 83.41 -59.47
C LEU A 401 -95.82 84.10 -60.74
N THR A 402 -95.52 85.40 -60.66
CA THR A 402 -94.85 86.14 -61.75
C THR A 402 -93.38 85.75 -61.87
N GLU A 403 -92.78 85.86 -63.06
CA GLU A 403 -91.37 85.50 -63.28
C GLU A 403 -90.40 86.27 -62.35
N ALA A 404 -90.66 87.55 -62.08
CA ALA A 404 -89.86 88.33 -61.14
C ALA A 404 -89.96 87.84 -59.67
N GLN A 405 -91.12 87.31 -59.26
CA GLN A 405 -91.30 86.72 -57.93
C GLN A 405 -90.63 85.35 -57.84
N LYS A 406 -90.70 84.54 -58.91
CA LYS A 406 -90.01 83.23 -58.98
C LYS A 406 -88.50 83.39 -58.82
N THR A 407 -87.87 84.32 -59.53
CA THR A 407 -86.41 84.56 -59.42
C THR A 407 -86.01 84.93 -58.00
N LYS A 408 -86.70 85.88 -57.35
CA LYS A 408 -86.38 86.29 -55.97
C LYS A 408 -86.53 85.16 -54.95
N LEU A 409 -87.56 84.32 -55.08
CA LEU A 409 -87.78 83.16 -54.22
C LEU A 409 -86.73 82.07 -54.46
N LEU A 410 -86.33 81.85 -55.72
CA LEU A 410 -85.24 80.93 -56.07
C LEU A 410 -83.89 81.42 -55.53
N ASP A 411 -83.58 82.71 -55.62
CA ASP A 411 -82.35 83.29 -55.06
C ASP A 411 -82.29 83.13 -53.52
N GLN A 412 -83.41 83.33 -52.83
CA GLN A 412 -83.51 83.09 -51.39
C GLN A 412 -83.33 81.60 -51.04
N LEU A 413 -83.84 80.71 -51.88
CA LEU A 413 -83.72 79.28 -51.69
C LEU A 413 -82.30 78.77 -51.96
N ASP A 414 -81.61 79.35 -52.95
CA ASP A 414 -80.20 79.08 -53.23
C ASP A 414 -79.29 79.58 -52.09
N ALA A 415 -79.63 80.71 -51.45
CA ALA A 415 -78.94 81.16 -50.23
C ALA A 415 -79.12 80.20 -49.04
N VAL A 416 -80.30 79.56 -48.92
CA VAL A 416 -80.55 78.51 -47.90
C VAL A 416 -79.78 77.23 -48.24
N ASP A 417 -79.76 76.81 -49.51
CA ASP A 417 -79.01 75.65 -50.00
C ASP A 417 -77.51 75.82 -49.74
N ALA A 418 -76.94 76.99 -50.06
CA ALA A 418 -75.55 77.34 -49.77
C ALA A 418 -75.23 77.31 -48.26
N LYS A 419 -76.19 77.68 -47.40
CA LYS A 419 -76.01 77.60 -45.94
C LYS A 419 -76.06 76.14 -45.44
N LEU A 420 -76.90 75.29 -46.02
CA LEU A 420 -76.93 73.85 -45.76
C LEU A 420 -75.66 73.15 -46.25
N ASP A 421 -75.12 73.55 -47.40
CA ASP A 421 -73.80 73.11 -47.90
C ASP A 421 -72.68 73.52 -46.95
N GLY A 422 -72.66 74.78 -46.51
CA GLY A 422 -71.66 75.25 -45.53
C GLY A 422 -71.73 74.49 -44.21
N GLN A 423 -72.93 74.15 -43.74
CA GLN A 423 -73.12 73.31 -42.54
C GLN A 423 -72.68 71.86 -42.77
N GLN A 424 -72.92 71.30 -43.96
CA GLN A 424 -72.44 69.96 -44.34
C GLN A 424 -70.91 69.92 -44.32
N THR A 425 -70.25 70.87 -44.98
CA THR A 425 -68.79 70.96 -45.02
C THR A 425 -68.19 71.11 -43.62
N LEU A 426 -68.86 71.86 -42.73
CA LEU A 426 -68.43 72.00 -41.33
C LEU A 426 -68.53 70.66 -40.58
N LEU A 427 -69.62 69.90 -40.75
CA LEU A 427 -69.78 68.58 -40.12
C LEU A 427 -68.78 67.55 -40.66
N ASP A 428 -68.55 67.54 -41.97
CA ASP A 428 -67.57 66.67 -42.62
C ASP A 428 -66.15 67.00 -42.12
N SER A 429 -65.85 68.29 -41.92
CA SER A 429 -64.59 68.76 -41.32
C SER A 429 -64.44 68.35 -39.86
N ILE A 430 -65.54 68.39 -39.08
CA ILE A 430 -65.54 67.94 -37.67
C ILE A 430 -65.30 66.42 -37.60
N SER A 431 -66.01 65.62 -38.40
CA SER A 431 -65.86 64.16 -38.42
C SER A 431 -64.49 63.73 -38.93
N SER A 432 -64.00 64.34 -40.02
CA SER A 432 -62.67 64.03 -40.57
C SER A 432 -61.54 64.53 -39.65
N GLY A 433 -61.72 65.68 -39.01
CA GLY A 433 -60.79 66.21 -38.02
C GLY A 433 -60.71 65.33 -36.77
N SER A 434 -61.86 64.86 -36.26
CA SER A 434 -61.91 63.96 -35.11
C SER A 434 -61.29 62.61 -35.43
N ALA A 435 -61.56 62.05 -36.61
CA ALA A 435 -60.98 60.79 -37.06
C ALA A 435 -59.45 60.89 -37.16
N THR A 436 -58.94 62.03 -37.64
CA THR A 436 -57.50 62.30 -37.71
C THR A 436 -56.86 62.42 -36.32
N ILE A 437 -57.47 63.18 -35.41
CA ILE A 437 -56.96 63.36 -34.03
C ILE A 437 -56.97 62.02 -33.28
N THR A 438 -58.07 61.28 -33.38
CA THR A 438 -58.22 59.97 -32.73
C THR A 438 -57.25 58.95 -33.31
N GLY A 439 -57.15 58.87 -34.64
CA GLY A 439 -56.20 57.99 -35.32
C GLY A 439 -54.75 58.28 -34.93
N SER A 440 -54.36 59.56 -34.95
CA SER A 440 -53.02 59.99 -34.52
C SER A 440 -52.76 59.70 -33.04
N GLY A 441 -53.76 59.86 -32.18
CA GLY A 441 -53.68 59.53 -30.75
C GLY A 441 -53.50 58.02 -30.50
N ILE A 442 -54.23 57.18 -31.26
CA ILE A 442 -54.08 55.72 -31.23
C ILE A 442 -52.69 55.30 -31.71
N ASP A 443 -52.21 55.85 -32.82
CA ASP A 443 -50.90 55.52 -33.39
C ASP A 443 -49.76 55.98 -32.50
N ALA A 444 -49.84 57.17 -31.91
CA ALA A 444 -48.87 57.65 -30.91
C ALA A 444 -48.84 56.75 -29.66
N THR A 445 -50.02 56.30 -29.19
CA THR A 445 -50.14 55.40 -28.03
C THR A 445 -49.55 54.02 -28.33
N LYS A 446 -49.82 53.45 -29.51
CA LYS A 446 -49.21 52.20 -29.98
C LYS A 446 -47.69 52.33 -30.15
N GLY A 447 -47.23 53.46 -30.69
CA GLY A 447 -45.81 53.77 -30.84
C GLY A 447 -45.09 53.82 -29.49
N LEU A 448 -45.69 54.48 -28.49
CA LEU A 448 -45.16 54.52 -27.13
C LEU A 448 -45.10 53.12 -26.49
N SER A 449 -46.19 52.35 -26.56
CA SER A 449 -46.25 50.97 -26.04
C SER A 449 -45.19 50.08 -26.70
N SER A 450 -45.00 50.17 -28.01
CA SER A 450 -43.98 49.43 -28.74
C SER A 450 -42.55 49.84 -28.37
N ALA A 451 -42.29 51.14 -28.25
CA ALA A 451 -40.97 51.65 -27.85
C ALA A 451 -40.60 51.23 -26.42
N VAL A 452 -41.54 51.35 -25.48
CA VAL A 452 -41.36 50.89 -24.09
C VAL A 452 -41.20 49.37 -24.04
N GLY A 453 -42.01 48.61 -24.80
CA GLY A 453 -41.89 47.16 -24.88
C GLY A 453 -40.53 46.70 -25.43
N THR A 454 -40.03 47.37 -26.45
CA THR A 454 -38.71 47.08 -27.04
C THR A 454 -37.58 47.42 -26.07
N ALA A 455 -37.63 48.60 -25.43
CA ALA A 455 -36.63 49.02 -24.44
C ALA A 455 -36.61 48.10 -23.20
N ALA A 456 -37.79 47.72 -22.69
CA ALA A 456 -37.92 46.78 -21.57
C ALA A 456 -37.39 45.39 -21.95
N THR A 457 -37.75 44.87 -23.12
CA THR A 457 -37.26 43.56 -23.61
C THR A 457 -35.74 43.54 -23.77
N ASN A 458 -35.17 44.59 -24.37
CA ASN A 458 -33.71 44.72 -24.52
C ASN A 458 -33.02 44.84 -23.15
N GLY A 459 -33.58 45.60 -22.22
CA GLY A 459 -33.09 45.72 -20.85
C GLY A 459 -33.12 44.38 -20.10
N ILE A 460 -34.23 43.63 -20.20
CA ILE A 460 -34.37 42.30 -19.62
C ILE A 460 -33.33 41.33 -20.22
N ASN A 461 -33.17 41.33 -21.54
CA ASN A 461 -32.18 40.48 -22.22
C ASN A 461 -30.74 40.83 -21.81
N GLY A 462 -30.42 42.12 -21.68
CA GLY A 462 -29.12 42.60 -21.21
C GLY A 462 -28.84 42.16 -19.77
N LEU A 463 -29.80 42.35 -18.86
CA LEU A 463 -29.69 41.91 -17.47
C LEU A 463 -29.57 40.38 -17.35
N ASN A 464 -30.36 39.61 -18.11
CA ASN A 464 -30.27 38.16 -18.13
C ASN A 464 -28.92 37.67 -18.66
N THR A 465 -28.36 38.33 -19.68
CA THR A 465 -27.04 38.00 -20.22
C THR A 465 -25.94 38.27 -19.19
N ALA A 466 -25.98 39.43 -18.52
CA ALA A 466 -25.04 39.78 -17.46
C ALA A 466 -25.14 38.81 -16.27
N ARG A 467 -26.36 38.48 -15.86
CA ARG A 467 -26.65 37.51 -14.79
C ARG A 467 -26.12 36.12 -15.13
N ASN A 468 -26.37 35.64 -16.36
CA ASN A 468 -25.85 34.36 -16.82
C ASN A 468 -24.33 34.37 -16.82
N GLY A 469 -23.67 35.38 -17.39
CA GLY A 469 -22.21 35.50 -17.37
C GLY A 469 -21.63 35.53 -15.95
N LEU A 470 -22.29 36.21 -15.01
CA LEU A 470 -21.90 36.24 -13.60
C LEU A 470 -21.97 34.85 -12.95
N ASN A 471 -23.07 34.12 -13.18
CA ASN A 471 -23.32 32.82 -12.56
C ASN A 471 -22.57 31.66 -13.21
N THR A 472 -22.42 31.66 -14.54
CA THR A 472 -21.83 30.54 -15.28
C THR A 472 -20.33 30.71 -15.51
N THR A 473 -19.82 31.93 -15.48
CA THR A 473 -18.42 32.20 -15.88
C THR A 473 -17.63 32.90 -14.80
N VAL A 474 -18.04 34.10 -14.38
CA VAL A 474 -17.24 34.93 -13.46
C VAL A 474 -17.14 34.28 -12.08
N THR A 475 -18.28 33.91 -11.48
CA THR A 475 -18.31 33.33 -10.14
C THR A 475 -17.57 31.98 -10.08
N PRO A 476 -17.83 31.01 -10.99
CA PRO A 476 -17.09 29.75 -10.99
C PRO A 476 -15.59 29.92 -11.25
N SER A 477 -15.19 30.81 -12.17
CA SER A 477 -13.76 31.03 -12.48
C SER A 477 -13.01 31.67 -11.32
N LEU A 478 -13.64 32.63 -10.63
CA LEU A 478 -13.07 33.24 -9.44
C LEU A 478 -12.91 32.20 -8.32
N LEU A 479 -13.94 31.39 -8.05
CA LEU A 479 -13.85 30.32 -7.05
C LEU A 479 -12.77 29.30 -7.40
N ALA A 480 -12.67 28.88 -8.67
CA ALA A 480 -11.64 27.94 -9.12
C ALA A 480 -10.21 28.51 -8.95
N GLY A 481 -10.01 29.81 -9.21
CA GLY A 481 -8.74 30.49 -8.95
C GLY A 481 -8.38 30.52 -7.46
N MET A 482 -9.36 30.76 -6.60
CA MET A 482 -9.18 30.74 -5.15
C MET A 482 -8.91 29.34 -4.60
N ASP A 483 -9.59 28.31 -5.13
CA ASP A 483 -9.34 26.91 -4.76
C ASP A 483 -7.94 26.47 -5.18
N SER A 484 -7.48 26.91 -6.36
CA SER A 484 -6.10 26.66 -6.83
C SER A 484 -5.05 27.31 -5.92
N PHE A 485 -5.29 28.55 -5.49
CA PHE A 485 -4.41 29.24 -4.56
C PHE A 485 -4.43 28.57 -3.16
N SER A 486 -5.60 28.15 -2.68
CA SER A 486 -5.72 27.41 -1.41
C SER A 486 -4.93 26.10 -1.47
N ALA A 487 -5.07 25.32 -2.54
CA ALA A 487 -4.29 24.10 -2.75
C ALA A 487 -2.77 24.38 -2.73
N MET A 488 -2.33 25.45 -3.39
CA MET A 488 -0.92 25.87 -3.39
C MET A 488 -0.42 26.25 -1.99
N THR A 489 -1.21 27.01 -1.21
CA THR A 489 -0.87 27.35 0.18
C THR A 489 -0.81 26.11 1.07
N GLY A 490 -1.69 25.14 0.85
CA GLY A 490 -1.67 23.83 1.52
C GLY A 490 -0.40 23.04 1.21
N THR A 491 -0.02 22.94 -0.07
CA THR A 491 1.23 22.29 -0.49
C THR A 491 2.46 22.98 0.12
N PHE A 492 2.51 24.32 0.08
CA PHE A 492 3.64 25.07 0.66
C PHE A 492 3.74 24.86 2.17
N SER A 493 2.61 24.83 2.88
CA SER A 493 2.57 24.52 4.32
C SER A 493 3.04 23.09 4.63
N GLY A 494 2.65 22.11 3.79
CA GLY A 494 3.14 20.74 3.87
C GLY A 494 4.65 20.66 3.69
N THR A 495 5.20 21.32 2.67
CA THR A 495 6.64 21.39 2.41
C THR A 495 7.40 22.08 3.55
N LEU A 496 6.89 23.19 4.10
CA LEU A 496 7.51 23.85 5.25
C LEU A 496 7.49 22.97 6.51
N THR A 497 6.44 22.17 6.70
CA THR A 497 6.36 21.21 7.81
C THR A 497 7.39 20.09 7.65
N GLY A 498 7.54 19.56 6.43
CA GLY A 498 8.59 18.61 6.09
C GLY A 498 9.99 19.19 6.33
N LEU A 499 10.25 20.40 5.84
CA LEU A 499 11.51 21.10 6.04
C LEU A 499 11.80 21.36 7.52
N ASN A 500 10.80 21.72 8.33
CA ASN A 500 10.96 21.88 9.78
C ASN A 500 11.40 20.58 10.47
N SER A 501 10.86 19.44 10.03
CA SER A 501 11.26 18.12 10.52
C SER A 501 12.72 17.80 10.14
N THR A 502 13.09 18.02 8.88
CA THR A 502 14.47 17.83 8.40
C THR A 502 15.46 18.72 9.16
N VAL A 503 15.14 20.01 9.35
CA VAL A 503 15.97 20.93 10.14
C VAL A 503 16.13 20.43 11.58
N GLY A 504 15.07 19.90 12.19
CA GLY A 504 15.14 19.29 13.52
C GLY A 504 16.05 18.06 13.58
N GLN A 505 15.99 17.18 12.57
CA GLN A 505 16.87 16.01 12.45
C GLN A 505 18.33 16.42 12.22
N THR A 506 18.58 17.40 11.34
CA THR A 506 19.93 17.92 11.10
C THR A 506 20.50 18.57 12.35
N GLN A 507 19.72 19.32 13.13
CA GLN A 507 20.18 19.87 14.41
C GLN A 507 20.56 18.77 15.42
N ALA A 508 19.80 17.66 15.47
CA ALA A 508 20.12 16.53 16.33
C ALA A 508 21.44 15.86 15.90
N LEU A 509 21.65 15.67 14.60
CA LEU A 509 22.90 15.12 14.06
C LEU A 509 24.10 16.02 14.30
N VAL A 510 23.96 17.35 14.10
CA VAL A 510 25.03 18.31 14.40
C VAL A 510 25.42 18.26 15.87
N LYS A 511 24.44 18.19 16.79
CA LYS A 511 24.71 18.02 18.23
C LYS A 511 25.42 16.71 18.55
N GLN A 512 24.99 15.61 17.92
CA GLN A 512 25.64 14.31 18.11
C GLN A 512 27.09 14.37 17.62
N LEU A 513 27.35 15.01 16.48
CA LEU A 513 28.68 15.18 15.93
C LEU A 513 29.57 16.06 16.83
N GLN A 514 29.00 17.12 17.43
CA GLN A 514 29.70 17.91 18.46
C GLN A 514 30.11 17.05 19.66
N SER A 515 29.19 16.22 20.18
CA SER A 515 29.50 15.32 21.30
C SER A 515 30.61 14.33 20.96
N THR A 516 30.59 13.73 19.77
CA THR A 516 31.65 12.81 19.31
C THR A 516 32.98 13.54 19.13
N LEU A 517 32.95 14.78 18.66
CA LEU A 517 34.14 15.60 18.48
C LEU A 517 34.76 15.99 19.83
N ASP A 518 33.95 16.29 20.84
CA ASP A 518 34.42 16.54 22.21
C ASP A 518 35.03 15.30 22.85
N GLU A 519 34.42 14.13 22.66
CA GLU A 519 34.96 12.84 23.12
C GLU A 519 36.28 12.50 22.41
N THR A 520 36.38 12.82 21.12
CA THR A 520 37.62 12.65 20.32
C THR A 520 38.71 13.57 20.83
N LYS A 521 38.41 14.85 21.13
CA LYS A 521 39.36 15.78 21.75
C LYS A 521 39.86 15.26 23.10
N SER A 522 38.98 14.72 23.94
CA SER A 522 39.38 14.13 25.23
C SER A 522 40.32 12.94 25.05
N THR A 523 39.99 12.03 24.13
CA THR A 523 40.82 10.85 23.83
C THR A 523 42.19 11.24 23.28
N LEU A 524 42.22 12.27 22.43
CA LEU A 524 43.46 12.80 21.86
C LEU A 524 44.35 13.41 22.93
N ALA A 525 43.77 14.14 23.89
CA ALA A 525 44.49 14.68 25.05
C ALA A 525 45.08 13.56 25.94
N ASP A 526 44.35 12.48 26.16
CA ASP A 526 44.85 11.34 26.95
C ASP A 526 45.91 10.52 26.19
N THR A 527 45.81 10.46 24.87
CA THR A 527 46.85 9.87 24.00
C THR A 527 48.11 10.71 24.06
N SER A 528 48.00 12.05 24.02
CA SER A 528 49.14 12.96 24.15
C SER A 528 49.89 12.75 25.49
N LYS A 529 49.16 12.65 26.61
CA LYS A 529 49.74 12.30 27.93
C LYS A 529 50.43 10.94 27.95
N SER A 530 49.89 9.97 27.21
CA SER A 530 50.50 8.63 27.11
C SER A 530 51.80 8.69 26.31
N LEU A 531 51.85 9.50 25.23
CA LEU A 531 53.08 9.76 24.48
C LEU A 531 54.11 10.51 25.32
N ASP A 532 53.70 11.46 26.18
CA ASP A 532 54.62 12.09 27.15
C ASP A 532 55.27 11.04 28.06
N SER A 533 54.47 10.09 28.55
CA SER A 533 54.96 8.98 29.39
C SER A 533 55.92 8.06 28.63
N VAL A 534 55.67 7.82 27.33
CA VAL A 534 56.58 7.06 26.46
C VAL A 534 57.88 7.83 26.23
N THR A 535 57.82 9.14 25.98
CA THR A 535 59.00 10.01 25.86
C THR A 535 59.84 9.98 27.13
N GLU A 536 59.21 10.06 28.32
CA GLU A 536 59.89 9.96 29.61
C GLU A 536 60.53 8.57 29.83
N GLY A 537 59.80 7.51 29.46
CA GLY A 537 60.31 6.13 29.50
C GLY A 537 61.47 5.88 28.52
N LEU A 538 61.42 6.45 27.31
CA LEU A 538 62.49 6.36 26.30
C LEU A 538 63.72 7.16 26.75
N ASN A 539 63.54 8.34 27.34
CA ASN A 539 64.64 9.10 27.94
C ASN A 539 65.30 8.34 29.09
N THR A 540 64.50 7.68 29.94
CA THR A 540 65.00 6.81 31.02
C THR A 540 65.75 5.61 30.44
N THR A 541 65.17 4.94 29.44
CA THR A 541 65.79 3.79 28.76
C THR A 541 67.08 4.19 28.05
N ARG A 542 67.14 5.37 27.42
CA ARG A 542 68.36 5.92 26.81
C ARG A 542 69.44 6.16 27.86
N THR A 543 69.05 6.66 29.04
CA THR A 543 69.94 6.82 30.19
C THR A 543 70.44 5.45 30.69
N ASP A 544 69.56 4.46 30.78
CA ASP A 544 69.88 3.09 31.22
C ASP A 544 70.71 2.31 30.19
N VAL A 545 70.51 2.51 28.89
CA VAL A 545 71.31 1.92 27.81
C VAL A 545 72.73 2.49 27.82
N ASN A 546 72.88 3.79 28.04
CA ASN A 546 74.17 4.43 28.27
C ASN A 546 74.84 3.93 29.59
N ALA A 547 74.06 3.46 30.56
CA ALA A 547 74.57 2.75 31.74
C ALA A 547 74.92 1.28 31.43
N LEU A 548 74.13 0.57 30.63
CA LEU A 548 74.30 -0.84 30.25
C LEU A 548 75.53 -1.07 29.36
N THR A 549 75.98 -0.07 28.61
CA THR A 549 77.28 -0.07 27.90
C THR A 549 78.49 -0.30 28.80
N SER A 550 78.33 -0.22 30.13
CA SER A 550 79.37 -0.52 31.11
C SER A 550 79.31 -1.94 31.71
N SER A 551 78.40 -2.81 31.25
CA SER A 551 78.30 -4.20 31.76
C SER A 551 78.29 -5.24 30.64
N ALA A 552 79.09 -6.29 30.83
CA ALA A 552 79.50 -7.32 29.86
C ALA A 552 78.40 -8.27 29.35
N THR A 553 77.12 -7.88 29.44
CA THR A 553 75.95 -8.74 29.18
C THR A 553 75.57 -8.78 27.70
N TRP A 554 76.17 -7.92 26.86
CA TRP A 554 75.75 -7.74 25.46
C TRP A 554 76.22 -8.85 24.52
N GLN A 555 77.26 -9.58 24.90
CA GLN A 555 77.78 -10.73 24.14
C GLN A 555 76.85 -11.96 24.18
N SER A 556 75.83 -11.97 25.06
CA SER A 556 74.91 -13.11 25.20
C SER A 556 73.62 -12.98 24.37
N ILE A 557 73.21 -11.76 24.03
CA ILE A 557 71.91 -11.50 23.37
C ILE A 557 72.02 -11.53 21.85
N ALA A 558 73.20 -11.19 21.29
CA ALA A 558 73.48 -11.24 19.86
C ALA A 558 73.48 -12.66 19.24
N LYS A 559 73.24 -13.71 20.04
CA LYS A 559 73.28 -15.12 19.60
C LYS A 559 71.90 -15.73 19.33
N HIS A 560 70.80 -14.97 19.43
CA HIS A 560 69.44 -15.56 19.43
C HIS A 560 68.36 -14.88 18.59
N PHE A 561 68.64 -13.80 17.87
CA PHE A 561 67.62 -13.15 17.02
C PHE A 561 67.99 -13.23 15.55
N ASP A 562 67.53 -14.31 14.93
CA ASP A 562 67.49 -14.56 13.49
C ASP A 562 66.22 -13.88 12.94
N LEU A 563 66.39 -12.78 12.17
CA LEU A 563 65.27 -12.03 11.58
C LEU A 563 65.47 -11.95 10.06
N ASP A 564 64.56 -12.60 9.33
CA ASP A 564 64.58 -12.83 7.89
C ASP A 564 64.07 -11.60 7.11
N GLY A 565 64.86 -11.14 6.13
CA GLY A 565 64.59 -9.95 5.32
C GLY A 565 63.48 -10.12 4.27
N ASN A 566 62.93 -11.33 4.10
CA ASN A 566 61.81 -11.57 3.20
C ASN A 566 60.44 -11.14 3.77
N GLU A 567 60.25 -11.10 5.10
CA GLU A 567 58.96 -10.70 5.72
C GLU A 567 58.69 -9.19 5.66
N ILE A 568 59.74 -8.37 5.62
CA ILE A 568 59.63 -6.90 5.58
C ILE A 568 59.09 -6.42 4.22
N GLY A 569 59.39 -7.16 3.15
CA GLY A 569 58.86 -6.89 1.80
C GLY A 569 57.35 -7.17 1.70
N ASP A 570 56.89 -8.27 2.30
CA ASP A 570 55.46 -8.64 2.33
C ASP A 570 54.63 -7.70 3.22
N PHE A 571 55.23 -7.17 4.29
CA PHE A 571 54.60 -6.20 5.20
C PHE A 571 54.35 -4.83 4.54
N MET A 572 55.24 -4.38 3.64
CA MET A 572 55.12 -3.10 2.93
C MET A 572 54.16 -3.16 1.73
N GLY A 573 53.96 -4.34 1.13
CA GLY A 573 53.06 -4.54 -0.01
C GLY A 573 51.57 -4.67 0.36
N SER A 574 51.25 -4.96 1.62
CA SER A 574 49.88 -4.98 2.14
C SER A 574 49.85 -4.49 3.60
N PRO A 575 49.99 -3.17 3.84
CA PRO A 575 50.15 -2.62 5.18
C PRO A 575 48.94 -2.85 6.10
N VAL A 576 47.81 -3.32 5.54
CA VAL A 576 46.64 -3.75 6.29
C VAL A 576 46.27 -5.17 5.88
N LYS A 577 46.58 -6.13 6.74
CA LYS A 577 46.04 -7.49 6.63
C LYS A 577 44.61 -7.46 7.14
N LEU A 578 43.62 -7.49 6.23
CA LEU A 578 42.22 -7.67 6.60
C LEU A 578 42.06 -9.08 7.20
N VAL A 579 42.11 -9.17 8.52
CA VAL A 579 41.82 -10.42 9.25
C VAL A 579 40.31 -10.52 9.41
N THR A 580 39.66 -11.12 8.42
CA THR A 580 38.22 -11.42 8.49
C THR A 580 37.99 -12.55 9.48
N GLN A 581 37.47 -12.25 10.66
CA GLN A 581 36.97 -13.26 11.58
C GLN A 581 35.47 -13.47 11.34
N THR A 582 35.10 -14.63 10.80
CA THR A 582 33.71 -15.04 10.61
C THR A 582 33.17 -15.65 11.91
N LEU A 583 32.22 -14.97 12.55
CA LEU A 583 31.65 -15.42 13.83
C LEU A 583 30.79 -16.69 13.68
N TYR A 584 29.98 -16.77 12.62
CA TYR A 584 29.11 -17.92 12.30
C TYR A 584 29.24 -18.29 10.83
N PRO A 585 30.31 -19.00 10.43
CA PRO A 585 30.53 -19.35 9.04
C PRO A 585 29.49 -20.36 8.56
N VAL A 586 28.86 -20.09 7.41
CA VAL A 586 28.00 -21.03 6.70
C VAL A 586 28.69 -21.41 5.39
N ALA A 587 28.92 -22.70 5.18
CA ALA A 587 29.82 -23.23 4.16
C ALA A 587 29.30 -23.05 2.72
N ASN A 588 27.98 -23.06 2.51
CA ASN A 588 27.38 -22.93 1.19
C ASN A 588 26.02 -22.22 1.23
N TYR A 589 25.60 -21.71 0.07
CA TYR A 589 24.34 -20.96 -0.06
C TYR A 589 23.12 -21.85 0.21
N GLY A 590 23.15 -23.11 -0.20
CA GLY A 590 22.09 -24.10 0.08
C GLY A 590 21.76 -24.22 1.56
N SER A 591 22.78 -24.31 2.42
CA SER A 591 22.62 -24.37 3.88
C SER A 591 22.04 -23.08 4.44
N ALA A 592 22.42 -21.92 3.88
CA ALA A 592 21.90 -20.62 4.31
C ALA A 592 20.40 -20.43 3.99
N VAL A 593 19.93 -20.96 2.86
CA VAL A 593 18.52 -20.85 2.43
C VAL A 593 17.63 -22.00 2.94
N THR A 594 18.21 -23.06 3.50
CA THR A 594 17.48 -24.22 4.01
C THR A 594 16.37 -23.84 5.01
N PRO A 595 16.61 -23.02 6.05
CA PRO A 595 15.56 -22.61 6.99
C PRO A 595 14.30 -22.06 6.32
N PHE A 596 14.46 -21.30 5.24
CA PHE A 596 13.34 -20.72 4.51
C PHE A 596 12.55 -21.78 3.75
N TYR A 597 13.22 -22.63 2.96
CA TYR A 597 12.55 -23.67 2.16
C TYR A 597 11.93 -24.77 3.02
N THR A 598 12.58 -25.16 4.12
CA THR A 598 12.04 -26.13 5.08
C THR A 598 10.78 -25.58 5.75
N ASN A 599 10.77 -24.34 6.23
CA ASN A 599 9.56 -23.73 6.80
C ASN A 599 8.40 -23.65 5.79
N LEU A 600 8.71 -23.25 4.55
CA LEU A 600 7.73 -23.19 3.46
C LEU A 600 7.16 -24.57 3.12
N ALA A 601 8.01 -25.58 3.03
CA ALA A 601 7.61 -26.97 2.83
C ALA A 601 6.65 -27.46 3.92
N LEU A 602 6.99 -27.24 5.20
CA LEU A 602 6.15 -27.68 6.33
C LEU A 602 4.76 -27.03 6.32
N TRP A 603 4.68 -25.74 5.98
CA TRP A 603 3.39 -25.05 5.85
C TRP A 603 2.55 -25.61 4.70
N VAL A 604 3.16 -25.76 3.51
CA VAL A 604 2.49 -26.33 2.34
C VAL A 604 2.04 -27.77 2.64
N GLY A 605 2.87 -28.56 3.34
CA GLY A 605 2.51 -29.90 3.79
C GLY A 605 1.30 -29.94 4.70
N GLY A 606 1.25 -29.06 5.70
CA GLY A 606 0.09 -28.90 6.57
C GLY A 606 -1.18 -28.49 5.79
N PHE A 607 -1.04 -27.63 4.78
CA PHE A 607 -2.16 -27.23 3.94
C PHE A 607 -2.67 -28.38 3.06
N VAL A 608 -1.77 -29.15 2.42
CA VAL A 608 -2.13 -30.31 1.60
C VAL A 608 -2.85 -31.36 2.44
N LEU A 609 -2.44 -31.60 3.69
CA LEU A 609 -3.14 -32.50 4.61
C LEU A 609 -4.61 -32.08 4.78
N ILE A 610 -4.86 -30.80 4.99
CA ILE A 610 -6.21 -30.24 5.22
C ILE A 610 -7.04 -30.14 3.93
N ALA A 611 -6.38 -30.10 2.78
CA ALA A 611 -7.04 -30.15 1.48
C ALA A 611 -7.53 -31.56 1.14
N ILE A 612 -6.77 -32.60 1.50
CA ILE A 612 -7.05 -34.01 1.14
C ILE A 612 -7.87 -34.73 2.20
N TYR A 613 -7.55 -34.57 3.49
CA TYR A 613 -8.25 -35.26 4.56
C TYR A 613 -9.57 -34.58 4.88
N LYS A 614 -10.58 -35.42 5.12
CA LYS A 614 -11.86 -34.98 5.67
C LYS A 614 -11.67 -34.36 7.06
N LEU A 615 -12.14 -33.13 7.25
CA LEU A 615 -11.94 -32.40 8.51
C LEU A 615 -12.99 -32.79 9.56
N GLU A 616 -14.22 -33.10 9.14
CA GLU A 616 -15.26 -33.57 10.06
C GLU A 616 -15.13 -35.05 10.42
N VAL A 617 -15.52 -35.39 11.65
CA VAL A 617 -15.50 -36.75 12.18
C VAL A 617 -16.85 -37.42 11.93
N ASP A 618 -16.85 -38.55 11.22
CA ASP A 618 -18.06 -39.32 10.99
C ASP A 618 -18.61 -39.89 12.29
N ARG A 619 -19.94 -39.96 12.43
CA ARG A 619 -20.59 -40.52 13.63
C ARG A 619 -20.79 -42.04 13.58
N GLU A 620 -20.49 -42.68 12.47
CA GLU A 620 -20.67 -44.12 12.31
C GLU A 620 -19.83 -44.91 13.32
N GLY A 621 -20.50 -45.73 14.14
CA GLY A 621 -19.88 -46.56 15.16
C GLY A 621 -19.36 -45.80 16.39
N LEU A 622 -19.62 -44.49 16.51
CA LEU A 622 -19.30 -43.68 17.68
C LEU A 622 -20.60 -43.13 18.29
N GLY A 623 -20.68 -43.07 19.63
CA GLY A 623 -21.82 -42.48 20.34
C GLY A 623 -21.97 -40.97 20.10
N LYS A 624 -22.77 -40.28 20.92
CA LYS A 624 -22.79 -38.80 20.90
C LYS A 624 -21.45 -38.28 21.44
N PHE A 625 -20.85 -37.31 20.73
CA PHE A 625 -19.61 -36.63 21.15
C PHE A 625 -19.72 -35.12 20.93
N HIS A 626 -18.99 -34.35 21.73
CA HIS A 626 -18.96 -32.89 21.69
C HIS A 626 -18.05 -32.37 20.56
N ALA A 627 -18.25 -31.10 20.15
CA ALA A 627 -17.44 -30.47 19.11
C ALA A 627 -15.95 -30.38 19.47
N SER A 628 -15.62 -30.23 20.77
CA SER A 628 -14.25 -30.26 21.29
C SER A 628 -13.62 -31.65 21.17
N GLN A 629 -14.34 -32.70 21.55
CA GLN A 629 -13.88 -34.10 21.40
C GLN A 629 -13.64 -34.44 19.92
N ALA A 630 -14.52 -33.98 19.02
CA ALA A 630 -14.34 -34.13 17.57
C ALA A 630 -13.10 -33.39 17.05
N TYR A 631 -12.86 -32.17 17.56
CA TYR A 631 -11.70 -31.36 17.21
C TYR A 631 -10.41 -32.11 17.55
N PHE A 632 -10.23 -32.46 18.83
CA PHE A 632 -9.01 -33.11 19.32
C PHE A 632 -8.81 -34.50 18.72
N GLY A 633 -9.89 -35.24 18.43
CA GLY A 633 -9.81 -36.57 17.80
C GLY A 633 -9.23 -36.52 16.37
N ARG A 634 -9.71 -35.60 15.53
CA ARG A 634 -9.18 -35.42 14.17
C ARG A 634 -7.82 -34.73 14.18
N TRP A 635 -7.65 -33.75 15.06
CA TRP A 635 -6.40 -33.03 15.27
C TRP A 635 -5.22 -33.98 15.52
N LEU A 636 -5.40 -34.98 16.38
CA LEU A 636 -4.36 -35.97 16.70
C LEU A 636 -3.86 -36.72 15.46
N LEU A 637 -4.76 -37.06 14.54
CA LEU A 637 -4.40 -37.71 13.26
C LEU A 637 -3.56 -36.78 12.38
N LEU A 638 -4.01 -35.53 12.20
CA LEU A 638 -3.31 -34.57 11.35
C LEU A 638 -1.94 -34.20 11.90
N VAL A 639 -1.84 -34.00 13.22
CA VAL A 639 -0.56 -33.77 13.90
C VAL A 639 0.38 -34.96 13.74
N THR A 640 -0.11 -36.20 13.86
CA THR A 640 0.74 -37.39 13.69
C THR A 640 1.36 -37.46 12.29
N VAL A 641 0.56 -37.23 11.24
CA VAL A 641 1.07 -37.20 9.86
C VAL A 641 1.97 -35.98 9.63
N GLY A 642 1.67 -34.87 10.29
CA GLY A 642 2.49 -33.66 10.29
C GLY A 642 3.87 -33.78 10.90
N VAL A 643 3.96 -34.48 12.04
CA VAL A 643 5.23 -34.83 12.67
C VAL A 643 6.01 -35.76 11.77
N LEU A 644 5.35 -36.73 11.11
CA LEU A 644 5.98 -37.58 10.12
C LEU A 644 6.54 -36.76 8.93
N GLN A 645 5.78 -35.81 8.40
CA GLN A 645 6.25 -34.86 7.38
C GLN A 645 7.49 -34.09 7.85
N ALA A 646 7.45 -33.57 9.07
CA ALA A 646 8.57 -32.81 9.65
C ALA A 646 9.83 -33.64 9.78
N LEU A 647 9.70 -34.88 10.25
CA LEU A 647 10.81 -35.82 10.35
C LEU A 647 11.38 -36.14 8.98
N ILE A 648 10.53 -36.45 7.98
CA ILE A 648 10.98 -36.74 6.62
C ILE A 648 11.74 -35.55 6.04
N VAL A 649 11.17 -34.34 6.09
CA VAL A 649 11.78 -33.13 5.54
C VAL A 649 13.12 -32.86 6.22
N THR A 650 13.16 -32.74 7.55
CA THR A 650 14.37 -32.35 8.28
C THR A 650 15.48 -33.41 8.24
N VAL A 651 15.13 -34.70 8.33
CA VAL A 651 16.12 -35.78 8.16
C VAL A 651 16.64 -35.79 6.73
N GLY A 652 15.79 -35.56 5.74
CA GLY A 652 16.22 -35.46 4.35
C GLY A 652 17.11 -34.25 4.07
N ASP A 653 16.82 -33.10 4.68
CA ASP A 653 17.69 -31.92 4.59
C ASP A 653 19.09 -32.26 5.13
N LEU A 654 19.17 -33.00 6.25
CA LEU A 654 20.44 -33.51 6.79
C LEU A 654 21.12 -34.54 5.86
N ILE A 655 20.36 -35.41 5.20
CA ILE A 655 20.89 -36.40 4.23
C ILE A 655 21.47 -35.71 3.00
N ILE A 656 20.87 -34.60 2.54
CA ILE A 656 21.39 -33.78 1.44
C ILE A 656 22.76 -33.17 1.80
N GLY A 657 23.08 -33.09 3.09
CA GLY A 657 24.37 -32.65 3.58
C GLY A 657 24.41 -31.17 3.93
N ILE A 658 23.28 -30.58 4.33
CA ILE A 658 23.26 -29.19 4.82
C ILE A 658 24.23 -29.06 6.00
N GLN A 659 24.85 -27.88 6.13
CA GLN A 659 25.59 -27.57 7.35
C GLN A 659 24.60 -27.52 8.52
N CYS A 660 24.90 -28.27 9.58
CA CYS A 660 24.12 -28.22 10.81
C CYS A 660 25.03 -28.51 12.01
N THR A 661 25.22 -27.51 12.88
CA THR A 661 26.06 -27.65 14.08
C THR A 661 25.41 -28.58 15.10
N ASN A 662 24.08 -28.53 15.21
CA ASN A 662 23.31 -29.41 16.10
C ASN A 662 22.13 -30.07 15.34
N PRO A 663 22.34 -31.26 14.74
CA PRO A 663 21.32 -31.97 13.97
C PRO A 663 20.06 -32.31 14.77
N ALA A 664 20.22 -32.68 16.05
CA ALA A 664 19.08 -33.03 16.91
C ALA A 664 18.19 -31.80 17.19
N ALA A 665 18.80 -30.64 17.45
CA ALA A 665 18.08 -29.39 17.64
C ALA A 665 17.38 -28.92 16.35
N PHE A 666 17.97 -29.16 15.18
CA PHE A 666 17.34 -28.84 13.89
C PHE A 666 16.07 -29.67 13.65
N VAL A 667 16.15 -31.00 13.85
CA VAL A 667 14.98 -31.88 13.74
C VAL A 667 13.91 -31.51 14.77
N PHE A 668 14.31 -31.24 16.01
CA PHE A 668 13.38 -30.81 17.06
C PHE A 668 12.67 -29.49 16.70
N ALA A 669 13.42 -28.50 16.21
CA ALA A 669 12.84 -27.25 15.74
C ALA A 669 11.82 -27.49 14.61
N GLY A 670 12.16 -28.32 13.61
CA GLY A 670 11.24 -28.66 12.52
C GLY A 670 9.96 -29.35 13.00
N VAL A 671 10.05 -30.24 14.00
CA VAL A 671 8.88 -30.88 14.59
C VAL A 671 7.99 -29.86 15.31
N VAL A 672 8.57 -28.97 16.12
CA VAL A 672 7.81 -27.91 16.82
C VAL A 672 7.16 -26.95 15.82
N ILE A 673 7.90 -26.54 14.79
CA ILE A 673 7.42 -25.65 13.72
C ILE A 673 6.24 -26.31 12.98
N SER A 674 6.38 -27.56 12.55
CA SER A 674 5.30 -28.31 11.88
C SER A 674 4.07 -28.44 12.78
N PHE A 675 4.27 -28.76 14.06
CA PHE A 675 3.20 -28.85 15.04
C PHE A 675 2.42 -27.53 15.13
N VAL A 676 3.11 -26.39 15.24
CA VAL A 676 2.47 -25.08 15.31
C VAL A 676 1.75 -24.73 14.00
N TYR A 677 2.37 -24.97 12.84
CA TYR A 677 1.78 -24.65 11.54
C TYR A 677 0.51 -25.46 11.29
N ILE A 678 0.52 -26.76 11.59
CA ILE A 678 -0.67 -27.61 11.44
C ILE A 678 -1.78 -27.14 12.36
N ASN A 679 -1.47 -26.73 13.59
CA ASN A 679 -2.47 -26.17 14.49
C ASN A 679 -3.12 -24.90 13.92
N ILE A 680 -2.33 -23.97 13.40
CA ILE A 680 -2.84 -22.73 12.79
C ILE A 680 -3.74 -23.05 11.59
N ILE A 681 -3.24 -23.84 10.64
CA ILE A 681 -3.96 -24.14 9.40
C ILE A 681 -5.22 -24.98 9.72
N TYR A 682 -5.12 -25.95 10.63
CA TYR A 682 -6.26 -26.79 11.03
C TYR A 682 -7.33 -25.99 11.75
N ALA A 683 -6.95 -25.13 12.70
CA ALA A 683 -7.89 -24.27 13.41
C ALA A 683 -8.64 -23.33 12.46
N LEU A 684 -7.94 -22.73 11.49
CA LEU A 684 -8.56 -21.89 10.46
C LEU A 684 -9.53 -22.72 9.60
N ALA A 685 -9.07 -23.85 9.06
CA ALA A 685 -9.84 -24.65 8.13
C ALA A 685 -11.05 -25.36 8.78
N VAL A 686 -10.97 -25.81 10.03
CA VAL A 686 -12.11 -26.45 10.71
C VAL A 686 -13.11 -25.43 11.23
N SER A 687 -12.67 -24.22 11.57
CA SER A 687 -13.53 -23.16 12.12
C SER A 687 -14.24 -22.37 11.03
N LEU A 688 -13.61 -22.16 9.87
CA LEU A 688 -14.13 -21.33 8.76
C LEU A 688 -14.30 -22.11 7.43
N LYS A 689 -14.05 -23.41 7.41
CA LYS A 689 -14.14 -24.29 6.22
C LYS A 689 -13.37 -23.73 5.02
N HIS A 690 -14.01 -23.57 3.86
CA HIS A 690 -13.39 -23.10 2.63
C HIS A 690 -12.76 -21.70 2.77
N ILE A 691 -13.39 -20.81 3.56
CA ILE A 691 -12.85 -19.47 3.86
C ILE A 691 -11.55 -19.61 4.65
N GLY A 692 -11.52 -20.49 5.65
CA GLY A 692 -10.31 -20.76 6.44
C GLY A 692 -9.15 -21.29 5.60
N LYS A 693 -9.44 -22.17 4.63
CA LYS A 693 -8.44 -22.64 3.66
C LYS A 693 -7.89 -21.48 2.83
N ALA A 694 -8.74 -20.58 2.33
CA ALA A 694 -8.29 -19.42 1.57
C ALA A 694 -7.40 -18.48 2.40
N VAL A 695 -7.77 -18.21 3.67
CA VAL A 695 -6.96 -17.41 4.59
C VAL A 695 -5.59 -18.03 4.84
N ALA A 696 -5.49 -19.37 4.99
CA ALA A 696 -4.21 -20.05 5.16
C ALA A 696 -3.27 -19.90 3.93
N VAL A 697 -3.84 -19.81 2.72
CA VAL A 697 -3.08 -19.52 1.50
C VAL A 697 -2.62 -18.06 1.47
N ILE A 698 -3.48 -17.11 1.85
CA ILE A 698 -3.09 -15.69 1.95
C ILE A 698 -1.95 -15.51 2.95
N LEU A 699 -2.02 -16.19 4.10
CA LEU A 699 -0.97 -16.16 5.11
C LEU A 699 0.38 -16.63 4.56
N VAL A 700 0.44 -17.69 3.74
CA VAL A 700 1.73 -18.12 3.16
C VAL A 700 2.30 -17.09 2.17
N ILE A 701 1.45 -16.47 1.35
CA ILE A 701 1.85 -15.45 0.37
C ILE A 701 2.48 -14.25 1.07
N VAL A 702 1.89 -13.82 2.19
CA VAL A 702 2.37 -12.69 3.00
C VAL A 702 3.64 -13.04 3.77
N GLN A 703 3.76 -14.29 4.21
CA GLN A 703 4.93 -14.75 4.98
C GLN A 703 6.21 -14.79 4.16
N ILE A 704 6.15 -15.15 2.87
CA ILE A 704 7.35 -15.25 2.01
C ILE A 704 8.20 -13.97 2.03
N PRO A 705 7.67 -12.77 1.71
CA PRO A 705 8.42 -11.51 1.80
C PRO A 705 8.54 -10.96 3.23
N GLY A 706 7.58 -11.29 4.12
CA GLY A 706 7.50 -10.70 5.45
C GLY A 706 8.40 -11.33 6.51
N SER A 707 8.94 -12.53 6.29
CA SER A 707 9.67 -13.31 7.30
C SER A 707 11.20 -13.34 7.15
N SER A 708 11.76 -12.49 6.28
CA SER A 708 13.22 -12.32 6.10
C SER A 708 14.00 -13.57 5.67
N GLY A 709 13.34 -14.50 4.97
CA GLY A 709 13.95 -15.77 4.56
C GLY A 709 15.15 -15.60 3.62
N MET A 710 14.97 -14.85 2.54
CA MET A 710 15.99 -14.66 1.50
C MET A 710 16.76 -13.33 1.60
N TYR A 711 16.18 -12.35 2.29
CA TYR A 711 16.73 -11.00 2.44
C TYR A 711 16.56 -10.53 3.89
N PRO A 712 17.50 -9.73 4.43
CA PRO A 712 17.33 -9.09 5.73
C PRO A 712 16.04 -8.27 5.77
N ILE A 713 15.34 -8.28 6.92
CA ILE A 713 14.05 -7.60 7.04
C ILE A 713 14.19 -6.08 6.86
N GLU A 714 15.34 -5.52 7.22
CA GLU A 714 15.68 -4.10 7.15
C GLU A 714 15.63 -3.59 5.70
N MET A 715 15.94 -4.45 4.73
CA MET A 715 15.89 -4.14 3.30
C MET A 715 14.46 -4.13 2.73
N MET A 716 13.47 -4.63 3.47
CA MET A 716 12.08 -4.66 3.02
C MET A 716 11.36 -3.33 3.29
N PRO A 717 10.31 -2.98 2.52
CA PRO A 717 9.46 -1.82 2.79
C PRO A 717 8.82 -1.83 4.18
N ASP A 718 8.47 -0.65 4.70
CA ASP A 718 7.89 -0.44 6.06
C ASP A 718 6.70 -1.33 6.41
N PHE A 719 5.89 -1.70 5.42
CA PHE A 719 4.77 -2.60 5.63
C PHE A 719 5.24 -3.99 6.11
N PHE A 720 6.19 -4.59 5.39
CA PHE A 720 6.71 -5.91 5.73
C PHE A 720 7.53 -5.90 7.02
N ARG A 721 8.28 -4.81 7.28
CA ARG A 721 9.03 -4.63 8.54
C ARG A 721 8.11 -4.62 9.76
N ARG A 722 6.98 -3.90 9.69
CA ARG A 722 5.98 -3.86 10.78
C ARG A 722 5.18 -5.14 10.91
N LEU A 723 5.00 -5.87 9.82
CA LEU A 723 4.26 -7.13 9.81
C LEU A 723 5.09 -8.31 10.33
N ASN A 724 6.41 -8.27 10.13
CA ASN A 724 7.36 -9.33 10.47
C ASN A 724 7.18 -9.99 11.85
N PRO A 725 6.95 -9.24 12.96
CA PRO A 725 6.76 -9.84 14.28
C PRO A 725 5.48 -10.68 14.43
N PHE A 726 4.49 -10.45 13.56
CA PHE A 726 3.20 -11.15 13.55
C PHE A 726 3.18 -12.37 12.62
N LEU A 727 4.34 -12.77 12.07
CA LEU A 727 4.45 -13.88 11.13
C LEU A 727 5.19 -15.05 11.79
N PRO A 728 4.58 -16.25 11.85
CA PRO A 728 5.21 -17.39 12.50
C PRO A 728 6.47 -17.88 11.75
N PHE A 729 6.56 -17.68 10.42
CA PHE A 729 7.78 -17.98 9.64
C PHE A 729 9.03 -17.27 10.17
N THR A 730 8.91 -16.06 10.70
CA THR A 730 10.06 -15.29 11.20
C THR A 730 10.81 -16.07 12.28
N TYR A 731 10.08 -16.55 13.28
CA TYR A 731 10.64 -17.29 14.40
C TYR A 731 11.05 -18.72 13.98
N GLY A 732 10.29 -19.36 13.09
CA GLY A 732 10.64 -20.69 12.57
C GLY A 732 11.93 -20.70 11.76
N ILE A 733 12.18 -19.65 10.96
CA ILE A 733 13.41 -19.49 10.18
C ILE A 733 14.60 -19.19 11.10
N ASN A 734 14.45 -18.28 12.05
CA ASN A 734 15.52 -17.91 12.98
C ASN A 734 15.93 -19.08 13.88
N ALA A 735 14.96 -19.84 14.44
CA ALA A 735 15.26 -21.04 15.23
C ALA A 735 16.07 -22.08 14.44
N MET A 736 15.76 -22.28 13.16
CA MET A 736 16.54 -23.17 12.30
C MET A 736 17.93 -22.60 11.95
N ARG A 737 18.06 -21.28 11.73
CA ARG A 737 19.36 -20.63 11.47
C ARG A 737 20.34 -20.82 12.63
N GLU A 738 19.87 -20.71 13.88
CA GLU A 738 20.69 -20.93 15.08
C GLU A 738 21.27 -22.36 15.13
N THR A 739 20.59 -23.34 14.55
CA THR A 739 21.10 -24.73 14.49
C THR A 739 22.08 -25.00 13.34
N ILE A 740 22.07 -24.14 12.31
CA ILE A 740 22.91 -24.23 11.11
C ILE A 740 24.20 -23.42 11.26
N GLY A 741 24.07 -22.14 11.61
CA GLY A 741 25.18 -21.19 11.74
C GLY A 741 25.88 -21.27 13.09
N GLY A 742 25.16 -21.67 14.14
CA GLY A 742 25.62 -21.70 15.53
C GLY A 742 24.67 -20.92 16.43
N ALA A 743 24.47 -21.41 17.65
CA ALA A 743 23.49 -20.85 18.58
C ALA A 743 24.09 -19.74 19.46
N TYR A 744 23.40 -18.62 19.58
CA TYR A 744 23.77 -17.50 20.47
C TYR A 744 22.82 -17.39 21.67
N GLY A 745 23.38 -17.60 22.87
CA GLY A 745 22.65 -17.42 24.13
C GLY A 745 21.36 -18.23 24.22
N GLY A 746 20.24 -17.55 24.45
CA GLY A 746 18.90 -18.14 24.56
C GLY A 746 18.01 -17.98 23.33
N ASN A 747 18.54 -17.46 22.20
CA ASN A 747 17.73 -17.07 21.04
C ASN A 747 16.91 -18.23 20.45
N TYR A 748 17.53 -19.40 20.31
CA TYR A 748 16.84 -20.62 19.86
C TYR A 748 15.56 -20.91 20.66
N TRP A 749 15.64 -20.84 21.99
CA TRP A 749 14.49 -21.09 22.86
C TRP A 749 13.50 -19.92 22.85
N HIS A 750 13.98 -18.69 22.69
CA HIS A 750 13.11 -17.52 22.54
C HIS A 750 12.25 -17.61 21.27
N ASP A 751 12.84 -18.01 20.13
CA ASP A 751 12.12 -18.17 18.87
C ASP A 751 11.10 -19.31 18.93
N LEU A 752 11.49 -20.47 19.47
CA LEU A 752 10.54 -21.57 19.71
C LEU A 752 9.44 -21.18 20.72
N GLY A 753 9.78 -20.42 21.75
CA GLY A 753 8.83 -19.89 22.73
C GLY A 753 7.84 -18.90 22.10
N SER A 754 8.29 -18.07 21.16
CA SER A 754 7.45 -17.12 20.45
C SER A 754 6.40 -17.81 19.57
N LEU A 755 6.72 -18.98 19.01
CA LEU A 755 5.76 -19.81 18.27
C LEU A 755 4.59 -20.31 19.13
N VAL A 756 4.77 -20.41 20.45
CA VAL A 756 3.70 -20.85 21.38
C VAL A 756 2.54 -19.86 21.42
N TRP A 757 2.78 -18.55 21.23
CA TRP A 757 1.70 -17.56 21.16
C TRP A 757 0.78 -17.79 19.96
N PHE A 758 1.34 -18.18 18.81
CA PHE A 758 0.56 -18.53 17.63
C PHE A 758 -0.24 -19.81 17.83
N LEU A 759 0.34 -20.80 18.53
CA LEU A 759 -0.37 -22.01 18.93
C LEU A 759 -1.55 -21.68 19.86
N ALA A 760 -1.35 -20.82 20.86
CA ALA A 760 -2.41 -20.41 21.77
C ALA A 760 -3.56 -19.71 21.03
N ALA A 761 -3.24 -18.81 20.09
CA ALA A 761 -4.23 -18.15 19.23
C ALA A 761 -4.99 -19.16 18.35
N ALA A 762 -4.29 -20.13 17.76
CA ALA A 762 -4.90 -21.17 16.95
C ALA A 762 -5.85 -22.07 17.76
N LEU A 763 -5.44 -22.50 18.95
CA LEU A 763 -6.29 -23.31 19.83
C LEU A 763 -7.51 -22.53 20.33
N LEU A 764 -7.35 -21.25 20.67
CA LEU A 764 -8.48 -20.39 21.03
C LEU A 764 -9.50 -20.32 19.88
N LEU A 765 -9.04 -20.10 18.65
CA LEU A 765 -9.91 -20.10 17.47
C LEU A 765 -10.58 -21.46 17.25
N GLY A 766 -9.82 -22.55 17.30
CA GLY A 766 -10.27 -23.90 16.98
C GLY A 766 -11.20 -24.53 18.03
N VAL A 767 -10.98 -24.26 19.31
CA VAL A 767 -11.74 -24.84 20.43
C VAL A 767 -12.89 -23.92 20.86
N VAL A 768 -12.61 -22.62 21.05
CA VAL A 768 -13.58 -21.65 21.56
C VAL A 768 -14.35 -20.98 20.42
N GLY A 769 -13.68 -20.62 19.32
CA GLY A 769 -14.31 -19.96 18.18
C GLY A 769 -15.22 -20.88 17.38
N ARG A 770 -14.82 -22.16 17.21
CA ARG A 770 -15.56 -23.14 16.39
C ARG A 770 -17.05 -23.26 16.74
N PRO A 771 -17.48 -23.45 18.01
CA PRO A 771 -18.90 -23.55 18.36
C PRO A 771 -19.77 -22.40 17.86
N TYR A 772 -19.23 -21.17 17.79
CA TYR A 772 -19.95 -19.99 17.33
C TYR A 772 -20.06 -19.95 15.80
N MET A 773 -19.09 -20.52 15.09
CA MET A 773 -19.03 -20.51 13.63
C MET A 773 -19.77 -21.70 12.98
N LEU A 774 -20.22 -22.69 13.75
CA LEU A 774 -20.93 -23.88 13.22
C LEU A 774 -22.16 -23.53 12.40
N ASN A 775 -22.95 -22.55 12.85
CA ASN A 775 -24.17 -22.12 12.15
C ASN A 775 -23.85 -21.35 10.86
N LEU A 776 -22.77 -20.57 10.86
CA LEU A 776 -22.29 -19.86 9.68
C LEU A 776 -21.75 -20.84 8.63
N ASN A 777 -20.97 -21.84 9.07
CA ASN A 777 -20.42 -22.86 8.20
C ASN A 777 -21.51 -23.70 7.53
N ALA A 778 -22.53 -24.10 8.28
CA ALA A 778 -23.66 -24.86 7.74
C ALA A 778 -24.44 -24.11 6.65
N LEU A 779 -24.52 -22.78 6.76
CA LEU A 779 -25.10 -21.90 5.74
C LEU A 779 -24.25 -21.93 4.46
N PHE A 780 -22.94 -21.73 4.58
CA PHE A 780 -22.02 -21.72 3.44
C PHE A 780 -21.98 -23.06 2.72
N ASP A 781 -21.94 -24.17 3.46
CA ASP A 781 -21.94 -25.51 2.86
C ASP A 781 -23.19 -25.77 2.04
N ARG A 782 -24.37 -25.33 2.50
CA ARG A 782 -25.64 -25.49 1.76
C ARG A 782 -25.63 -24.70 0.46
N ARG A 783 -25.13 -23.47 0.48
CA ARG A 783 -25.04 -22.60 -0.70
C ARG A 783 -24.00 -23.11 -1.71
N LEU A 784 -22.83 -23.54 -1.23
CA LEU A 784 -21.80 -24.14 -2.07
C LEU A 784 -22.27 -25.46 -2.69
N TRP A 785 -22.96 -26.30 -1.92
CA TRP A 785 -23.54 -27.54 -2.44
C TRP A 785 -24.58 -27.31 -3.53
N ALA A 786 -25.38 -26.23 -3.45
CA ALA A 786 -26.36 -25.88 -4.47
C ALA A 786 -25.76 -25.56 -5.85
N THR A 787 -24.43 -25.36 -5.94
CA THR A 787 -23.73 -25.13 -7.21
C THR A 787 -23.36 -26.42 -7.93
N ASP A 788 -23.44 -27.58 -7.26
CA ASP A 788 -22.95 -28.90 -7.72
C ASP A 788 -21.48 -28.95 -8.19
N LEU A 789 -20.74 -27.84 -8.12
CA LEU A 789 -19.38 -27.69 -8.60
C LEU A 789 -18.34 -27.74 -7.46
N MET A 790 -18.75 -27.36 -6.25
CA MET A 790 -17.88 -27.28 -5.07
C MET A 790 -18.12 -28.46 -4.12
N VAL A 791 -17.06 -29.21 -3.79
CA VAL A 791 -17.14 -30.31 -2.81
C VAL A 791 -17.23 -29.74 -1.39
N ALA A 792 -18.41 -29.84 -0.77
CA ALA A 792 -18.66 -29.42 0.61
C ALA A 792 -18.93 -30.62 1.55
N GLU A 793 -18.32 -30.62 2.74
CA GLU A 793 -18.55 -31.66 3.75
C GLU A 793 -19.91 -31.44 4.46
N ARG A 794 -20.72 -32.51 4.60
CA ARG A 794 -22.03 -32.45 5.28
C ARG A 794 -21.86 -32.18 6.78
N ASN A 795 -22.17 -30.95 7.20
CA ASN A 795 -22.12 -30.56 8.61
C ASN A 795 -23.27 -31.16 9.43
N THR A 796 -22.96 -32.12 10.30
CA THR A 796 -23.96 -32.78 11.17
C THR A 796 -24.08 -32.13 12.57
N MET A 797 -23.26 -31.12 12.87
CA MET A 797 -23.18 -30.44 14.17
C MET A 797 -23.72 -29.00 14.09
N THR A 798 -25.01 -28.81 13.80
CA THR A 798 -25.65 -27.50 13.92
C THR A 798 -26.12 -27.26 15.35
N ASN A 799 -25.74 -26.12 15.94
CA ASN A 799 -26.14 -25.73 17.29
C ASN A 799 -27.38 -24.85 17.18
N ASP A 800 -28.55 -25.46 17.12
CA ASP A 800 -29.84 -24.77 17.05
C ASP A 800 -30.21 -24.22 18.43
N ARG A 801 -29.44 -23.25 18.95
CA ARG A 801 -29.83 -22.52 20.17
C ARG A 801 -30.93 -21.53 19.83
N PHE A 802 -32.15 -21.84 20.23
CA PHE A 802 -33.25 -20.90 20.17
C PHE A 802 -33.08 -19.80 21.22
N ARG A 803 -33.43 -18.55 20.88
CA ARG A 803 -33.64 -17.52 21.90
C ARG A 803 -34.83 -17.96 22.75
N LEU A 804 -34.57 -18.30 24.01
CA LEU A 804 -35.57 -18.77 24.97
C LEU A 804 -36.75 -17.77 25.07
N VAL A 805 -36.46 -16.47 24.96
CA VAL A 805 -37.46 -15.38 24.87
C VAL A 805 -38.35 -15.48 23.63
N ALA A 806 -37.80 -15.85 22.47
CA ALA A 806 -38.58 -16.02 21.24
C ALA A 806 -39.48 -17.26 21.33
N VAL A 807 -38.99 -18.35 21.92
CA VAL A 807 -39.78 -19.57 22.17
C VAL A 807 -40.90 -19.31 23.18
N ILE A 808 -40.62 -18.59 24.27
CA ILE A 808 -41.64 -18.20 25.27
C ILE A 808 -42.71 -17.31 24.63
N LYS A 809 -42.34 -16.29 23.85
CA LYS A 809 -43.29 -15.40 23.18
C LYS A 809 -44.13 -16.11 22.11
N LEU A 810 -43.55 -17.08 21.40
CA LEU A 810 -44.26 -17.94 20.44
C LEU A 810 -45.23 -18.92 21.13
N LEU A 811 -44.86 -19.47 22.31
CA LEU A 811 -45.70 -20.34 23.13
C LEU A 811 -46.84 -19.58 23.83
N MET A 812 -46.61 -18.32 24.21
CA MET A 812 -47.63 -17.46 24.81
C MET A 812 -48.68 -16.97 23.81
N GLY A 813 -48.61 -17.38 22.53
CA GLY A 813 -49.64 -17.07 21.54
C GLY A 813 -49.77 -15.59 21.18
N VAL A 814 -48.72 -14.78 21.41
CA VAL A 814 -48.76 -13.34 21.14
C VAL A 814 -48.74 -13.10 19.62
N THR A 815 -49.92 -12.90 19.03
CA THR A 815 -50.10 -12.65 17.58
C THR A 815 -49.29 -11.45 17.09
N GLU A 816 -49.19 -10.39 17.90
CA GLU A 816 -48.40 -9.19 17.59
C GLU A 816 -46.90 -9.49 17.36
N TYR A 817 -46.32 -10.47 18.07
CA TYR A 817 -44.92 -10.83 17.90
C TYR A 817 -44.69 -11.59 16.58
N ARG A 818 -45.64 -12.43 16.18
CA ARG A 818 -45.61 -13.14 14.89
C ARG A 818 -45.72 -12.15 13.72
N ASP A 819 -46.61 -11.16 13.85
CA ASP A 819 -46.81 -10.13 12.82
C ASP A 819 -45.59 -9.20 12.69
N GLN A 820 -44.96 -8.82 13.80
CA GLN A 820 -43.74 -8.01 13.77
C GLN A 820 -42.57 -8.73 13.08
N ILE A 821 -42.38 -10.03 13.34
CA ILE A 821 -41.33 -10.82 12.69
C ILE A 821 -41.62 -10.95 11.20
N ARG A 822 -42.87 -11.27 10.83
CA ARG A 822 -43.28 -11.43 9.42
C ARG A 822 -43.08 -10.13 8.63
N ARG A 823 -43.49 -8.97 9.18
CA ARG A 823 -43.29 -7.66 8.55
C ARG A 823 -41.80 -7.33 8.32
N ARG A 824 -40.94 -7.55 9.33
CA ARG A 824 -39.49 -7.29 9.21
C ARG A 824 -38.83 -8.23 8.19
N ALA A 825 -39.18 -9.50 8.20
CA ALA A 825 -38.64 -10.48 7.27
C ALA A 825 -39.08 -10.22 5.82
N HIS A 826 -40.35 -9.85 5.59
CA HIS A 826 -40.82 -9.46 4.25
C HIS A 826 -40.09 -8.23 3.71
N GLN A 827 -39.89 -7.20 4.54
CA GLN A 827 -39.11 -6.01 4.14
C GLN A 827 -37.67 -6.38 3.76
N PHE A 828 -37.03 -7.25 4.55
CA PHE A 828 -35.67 -7.71 4.26
C PHE A 828 -35.61 -8.55 2.97
N PHE A 829 -36.53 -9.49 2.76
CA PHE A 829 -36.55 -10.33 1.55
C PHE A 829 -36.79 -9.55 0.26
N LYS A 830 -37.55 -8.45 0.30
CA LYS A 830 -37.70 -7.53 -0.85
C LYS A 830 -36.39 -6.84 -1.23
N ILE A 831 -35.57 -6.48 -0.24
CA ILE A 831 -34.32 -5.72 -0.43
C ILE A 831 -33.11 -6.66 -0.66
N TYR A 832 -33.17 -7.89 -0.15
CA TYR A 832 -32.13 -8.92 -0.25
C TYR A 832 -31.50 -9.09 -1.66
N PRO A 833 -32.27 -9.24 -2.77
CA PRO A 833 -31.66 -9.43 -4.09
C PRO A 833 -30.84 -8.22 -4.54
N TYR A 834 -31.20 -7.01 -4.10
CA TYR A 834 -30.43 -5.80 -4.36
C TYR A 834 -29.13 -5.78 -3.55
N LEU A 835 -29.17 -6.16 -2.27
CA LEU A 835 -27.98 -6.19 -1.40
C LEU A 835 -26.91 -7.16 -1.90
N ILE A 836 -27.30 -8.36 -2.37
CA ILE A 836 -26.36 -9.34 -2.93
C ILE A 836 -25.79 -8.86 -4.26
N ARG A 837 -26.63 -8.36 -5.18
CA ARG A 837 -26.15 -7.82 -6.46
C ARG A 837 -25.19 -6.66 -6.25
N ALA A 838 -25.48 -5.75 -5.31
CA ALA A 838 -24.58 -4.66 -4.96
C ALA A 838 -23.23 -5.18 -4.42
N GLY A 839 -23.24 -6.17 -3.52
CA GLY A 839 -21.99 -6.77 -3.02
C GLY A 839 -21.17 -7.48 -4.09
N LEU A 840 -21.82 -8.23 -5.01
CA LEU A 840 -21.15 -8.88 -6.14
C LEU A 840 -20.64 -7.88 -7.20
N ILE A 841 -21.32 -6.76 -7.41
CA ILE A 841 -20.80 -5.71 -8.28
C ILE A 841 -19.57 -5.06 -7.62
N MET A 842 -19.64 -4.76 -6.32
CA MET A 842 -18.55 -4.16 -5.56
C MET A 842 -17.31 -5.07 -5.51
N ILE A 843 -17.47 -6.39 -5.35
CA ILE A 843 -16.34 -7.32 -5.31
C ILE A 843 -15.61 -7.42 -6.65
N CYS A 844 -16.25 -7.12 -7.78
CA CYS A 844 -15.61 -7.08 -9.09
C CYS A 844 -15.07 -5.68 -9.44
N VAL A 845 -15.86 -4.64 -9.22
CA VAL A 845 -15.55 -3.27 -9.65
C VAL A 845 -14.49 -2.63 -8.77
N LEU A 846 -14.59 -2.76 -7.45
CA LEU A 846 -13.72 -2.05 -6.52
C LEU A 846 -12.24 -2.54 -6.62
N PRO A 847 -11.96 -3.85 -6.74
CA PRO A 847 -10.63 -4.33 -7.12
C PRO A 847 -10.08 -3.74 -8.41
N LEU A 848 -10.92 -3.64 -9.44
CA LEU A 848 -10.51 -3.12 -10.74
C LEU A 848 -10.16 -1.62 -10.64
N VAL A 849 -10.93 -0.86 -9.86
CA VAL A 849 -10.65 0.55 -9.56
C VAL A 849 -9.31 0.71 -8.83
N PHE A 850 -9.05 -0.07 -7.78
CA PHE A 850 -7.75 -0.03 -7.08
C PHE A 850 -6.59 -0.45 -7.99
N LEU A 851 -6.80 -1.43 -8.86
CA LEU A 851 -5.80 -1.88 -9.83
C LEU A 851 -5.48 -0.79 -10.86
N VAL A 852 -6.49 -0.08 -11.38
CA VAL A 852 -6.30 1.05 -12.30
C VAL A 852 -5.63 2.23 -11.60
N LEU A 853 -6.06 2.58 -10.39
CA LEU A 853 -5.44 3.64 -9.58
C LEU A 853 -3.97 3.34 -9.30
N MET A 854 -3.54 2.06 -9.29
CA MET A 854 -2.17 1.65 -8.97
C MET A 854 -1.17 2.10 -10.05
N PHE A 855 -1.66 2.44 -11.23
CA PHE A 855 -0.89 3.10 -12.28
C PHE A 855 -0.70 4.60 -12.07
N SER A 856 -1.57 5.25 -11.29
CA SER A 856 -1.56 6.71 -11.11
C SER A 856 -0.94 7.17 -9.78
N VAL A 857 -0.86 6.30 -8.77
CA VAL A 857 -0.44 6.67 -7.40
C VAL A 857 0.93 6.08 -7.07
N GLU A 858 1.84 6.89 -6.52
CA GLU A 858 3.20 6.46 -6.14
C GLU A 858 3.20 5.45 -4.98
N SER A 859 2.26 5.56 -4.03
CA SER A 859 2.16 4.71 -2.84
C SER A 859 1.48 3.36 -3.09
N LYS A 860 2.08 2.53 -3.96
CA LYS A 860 1.55 1.22 -4.42
C LYS A 860 1.20 0.24 -3.29
N ILE A 861 1.98 0.22 -2.21
CA ILE A 861 1.76 -0.71 -1.08
C ILE A 861 0.48 -0.37 -0.30
N MET A 862 0.24 0.91 -0.01
CA MET A 862 -0.96 1.34 0.71
C MET A 862 -2.23 1.03 -0.08
N MET A 863 -2.16 1.14 -1.40
CA MET A 863 -3.23 0.76 -2.29
C MET A 863 -3.49 -0.74 -2.32
N LEU A 864 -2.44 -1.56 -2.32
CA LEU A 864 -2.58 -3.02 -2.26
C LEU A 864 -3.18 -3.46 -0.92
N VAL A 865 -2.82 -2.80 0.18
CA VAL A 865 -3.46 -3.01 1.50
C VAL A 865 -4.92 -2.57 1.48
N ALA A 866 -5.24 -1.40 0.94
CA ALA A 866 -6.62 -0.91 0.82
C ALA A 866 -7.46 -1.86 -0.05
N TRP A 867 -6.86 -2.37 -1.14
CA TRP A 867 -7.47 -3.34 -2.03
C TRP A 867 -7.84 -4.63 -1.30
N ILE A 868 -6.89 -5.26 -0.60
CA ILE A 868 -7.15 -6.48 0.20
C ILE A 868 -8.20 -6.20 1.28
N THR A 869 -8.06 -5.10 2.01
CA THR A 869 -8.98 -4.72 3.09
C THR A 869 -10.40 -4.55 2.57
N SER A 870 -10.55 -3.95 1.38
CA SER A 870 -11.85 -3.75 0.77
C SER A 870 -12.54 -5.04 0.33
N ILE A 871 -11.79 -5.99 -0.22
CA ILE A 871 -12.30 -7.33 -0.53
C ILE A 871 -12.81 -7.99 0.75
N ILE A 872 -11.99 -7.99 1.81
CA ILE A 872 -12.38 -8.57 3.10
C ILE A 872 -13.66 -7.93 3.66
N LEU A 873 -13.79 -6.59 3.58
CA LEU A 873 -14.99 -5.89 4.05
C LEU A 873 -16.24 -6.24 3.23
N ILE A 874 -16.11 -6.37 1.91
CA ILE A 874 -17.21 -6.78 1.04
C ILE A 874 -17.61 -8.23 1.31
N ASP A 875 -16.64 -9.12 1.48
CA ASP A 875 -16.90 -10.53 1.84
C ASP A 875 -17.63 -10.62 3.18
N ILE A 876 -17.18 -9.88 4.20
CA ILE A 876 -17.86 -9.80 5.50
C ILE A 876 -19.29 -9.28 5.33
N TYR A 877 -19.49 -8.24 4.53
CA TYR A 877 -20.83 -7.71 4.24
C TYR A 877 -21.74 -8.76 3.58
N LEU A 878 -21.26 -9.47 2.56
CA LEU A 878 -22.00 -10.55 1.90
C LEU A 878 -22.32 -11.69 2.87
N ILE A 879 -21.35 -12.09 3.70
CA ILE A 879 -21.51 -13.08 4.76
C ILE A 879 -22.64 -12.67 5.72
N VAL A 880 -22.68 -11.40 6.15
CA VAL A 880 -23.68 -10.89 7.10
C VAL A 880 -25.07 -10.83 6.47
N VAL A 881 -25.19 -10.35 5.23
CA VAL A 881 -26.47 -10.30 4.50
C VAL A 881 -27.06 -11.69 4.34
N GLU A 882 -26.23 -12.68 3.98
CA GLU A 882 -26.64 -14.07 3.83
C GLU A 882 -27.06 -14.68 5.17
N TYR A 883 -26.30 -14.42 6.24
CA TYR A 883 -26.66 -14.87 7.59
C TYR A 883 -28.00 -14.29 8.06
N MET A 884 -28.28 -13.01 7.76
CA MET A 884 -29.55 -12.37 8.06
C MET A 884 -30.71 -13.02 7.30
N TYR A 885 -30.52 -13.33 6.01
CA TYR A 885 -31.50 -14.04 5.19
C TYR A 885 -31.92 -15.36 5.83
N GLU A 886 -30.95 -16.21 6.16
CA GLU A 886 -31.27 -17.52 6.74
C GLU A 886 -31.80 -17.42 8.17
N SER A 887 -31.39 -16.39 8.92
CA SER A 887 -31.95 -16.09 10.24
C SER A 887 -33.43 -15.74 10.18
N PHE A 888 -33.84 -14.88 9.23
CA PHE A 888 -35.25 -14.55 9.03
C PHE A 888 -36.05 -15.71 8.45
N ALA A 889 -35.49 -16.48 7.52
CA ALA A 889 -36.13 -17.68 6.97
C ALA A 889 -36.43 -18.70 8.08
N ARG A 890 -35.47 -18.98 8.97
CA ARG A 890 -35.68 -19.86 10.14
C ARG A 890 -36.76 -19.33 11.09
N GLN A 891 -36.83 -18.02 11.30
CA GLN A 891 -37.85 -17.39 12.16
C GLN A 891 -39.25 -17.48 11.57
N ILE A 892 -39.41 -17.34 10.25
CA ILE A 892 -40.69 -17.51 9.56
C ILE A 892 -41.15 -18.96 9.61
N ASP A 893 -40.29 -19.92 9.29
CA ASP A 893 -40.63 -21.36 9.35
C ASP A 893 -41.22 -21.73 10.71
N MET A 894 -40.65 -21.20 11.81
CA MET A 894 -41.17 -21.42 13.16
C MET A 894 -42.50 -20.75 13.44
N SER A 895 -42.82 -19.64 12.76
CA SER A 895 -44.08 -18.90 12.96
C SER A 895 -45.28 -19.55 12.27
N VAL A 896 -45.03 -20.43 11.29
CA VAL A 896 -46.04 -21.12 10.46
C VAL A 896 -46.41 -22.51 11.01
N MET A 897 -45.60 -23.10 11.90
CA MET A 897 -45.90 -24.41 12.51
C MET A 897 -47.16 -24.35 13.40
N GLU A 898 -48.10 -25.28 13.20
CA GLU A 898 -49.28 -25.46 14.05
C GLU A 898 -48.91 -25.79 15.50
N GLY A 899 -49.75 -25.40 16.47
CA GLY A 899 -49.43 -25.46 17.90
C GLY A 899 -48.94 -26.83 18.40
N ASP A 900 -49.53 -27.92 17.91
CA ASP A 900 -49.12 -29.29 18.27
C ASP A 900 -47.82 -29.73 17.58
N GLU A 901 -47.59 -29.29 16.34
CA GLU A 901 -46.36 -29.57 15.60
C GLU A 901 -45.17 -28.78 16.16
N PHE A 902 -45.40 -27.53 16.54
CA PHE A 902 -44.43 -26.69 17.23
C PHE A 902 -44.08 -27.29 18.60
N ARG A 903 -45.08 -27.70 19.39
CA ARG A 903 -44.87 -28.34 20.70
C ARG A 903 -44.11 -29.66 20.56
N ARG A 904 -44.45 -30.51 19.59
CA ARG A 904 -43.69 -31.74 19.29
C ARG A 904 -42.28 -31.45 18.81
N THR A 905 -42.07 -30.43 17.99
CA THR A 905 -40.74 -30.05 17.49
C THR A 905 -39.85 -29.48 18.60
N VAL A 906 -40.42 -28.67 19.50
CA VAL A 906 -39.75 -28.12 20.68
C VAL A 906 -39.44 -29.24 21.69
N ILE A 907 -40.38 -30.14 21.98
CA ILE A 907 -40.15 -31.29 22.87
C ILE A 907 -39.14 -32.28 22.28
N ARG A 908 -39.21 -32.58 20.98
CA ARG A 908 -38.26 -33.43 20.24
C ARG A 908 -36.84 -32.84 20.22
N ARG A 909 -36.70 -31.52 20.36
CA ARG A 909 -35.42 -30.81 20.44
C ARG A 909 -34.94 -30.58 21.87
N LEU A 910 -35.84 -30.52 22.86
CA LEU A 910 -35.52 -30.42 24.29
C LEU A 910 -35.20 -31.78 24.93
N ASN A 911 -35.72 -32.88 24.39
CA ASN A 911 -35.40 -34.23 24.84
C ASN A 911 -34.84 -35.11 23.68
N PRO A 912 -33.53 -35.01 23.38
CA PRO A 912 -32.91 -35.72 22.26
C PRO A 912 -32.60 -37.20 22.55
N HIS A 913 -33.21 -37.81 23.58
CA HIS A 913 -32.88 -39.16 24.07
C HIS A 913 -33.71 -40.31 23.49
N SER A 914 -34.73 -40.08 22.64
CA SER A 914 -35.49 -41.17 22.02
C SER A 914 -35.70 -40.94 20.52
N HIS A 915 -35.26 -41.93 19.72
CA HIS A 915 -35.53 -42.17 18.29
C HIS A 915 -34.54 -41.58 17.27
N ALA A 916 -33.52 -42.39 16.98
CA ALA A 916 -32.95 -42.55 15.63
C ALA A 916 -33.91 -43.42 14.78
N TYR A 917 -33.83 -43.33 13.45
CA TYR A 917 -34.69 -43.96 12.43
C TYR A 917 -35.97 -43.19 12.03
N ALA A 918 -35.80 -42.04 11.35
CA ALA A 918 -36.75 -41.52 10.35
C ALA A 918 -36.20 -40.23 9.71
N ARG A 919 -35.27 -40.35 8.75
CA ARG A 919 -34.86 -39.25 7.85
C ARG A 919 -34.52 -39.78 6.46
N HIS A 920 -35.48 -40.47 5.83
CA HIS A 920 -35.37 -40.85 4.42
C HIS A 920 -36.51 -40.32 3.52
N GLY A 921 -37.39 -39.44 4.00
CA GLY A 921 -38.50 -38.90 3.17
C GLY A 921 -38.80 -37.39 3.25
N ALA A 922 -38.24 -36.66 4.23
CA ALA A 922 -38.73 -35.32 4.56
C ALA A 922 -38.12 -34.14 3.76
N GLU A 923 -37.23 -34.40 2.78
CA GLU A 923 -36.62 -33.35 1.96
C GLU A 923 -37.43 -33.02 0.69
N GLY A 924 -38.33 -33.90 0.25
CA GLY A 924 -39.31 -33.59 -0.80
C GLY A 924 -40.39 -32.61 -0.34
N GLU A 925 -40.85 -32.72 0.91
CA GLU A 925 -41.91 -31.88 1.48
C GLU A 925 -41.45 -30.47 1.86
N ARG A 926 -40.16 -30.29 2.23
CA ARG A 926 -39.63 -28.95 2.55
C ARG A 926 -39.44 -28.04 1.33
N ARG A 927 -39.17 -28.61 0.15
CA ARG A 927 -39.20 -27.87 -1.13
C ARG A 927 -40.61 -27.43 -1.51
N ALA A 928 -41.63 -28.21 -1.15
CA ALA A 928 -43.03 -27.81 -1.32
C ALA A 928 -43.42 -26.68 -0.35
N GLY A 929 -42.98 -26.73 0.91
CA GLY A 929 -43.22 -25.68 1.90
C GLY A 929 -42.56 -24.33 1.55
N SER A 930 -41.31 -24.32 1.08
CA SER A 930 -40.62 -23.08 0.70
C SER A 930 -41.22 -22.42 -0.55
N ARG A 931 -41.64 -23.21 -1.55
CA ARG A 931 -42.36 -22.70 -2.73
C ARG A 931 -43.80 -22.28 -2.41
N ALA A 932 -44.45 -22.96 -1.47
CA ALA A 932 -45.76 -22.56 -0.99
C ALA A 932 -45.67 -21.20 -0.26
N VAL A 933 -44.63 -20.95 0.54
CA VAL A 933 -44.41 -19.66 1.22
C VAL A 933 -44.03 -18.55 0.23
N GLU A 934 -43.20 -18.81 -0.80
CA GLU A 934 -42.97 -17.85 -1.90
C GLU A 934 -44.27 -17.51 -2.66
N GLY A 935 -45.12 -18.51 -2.93
CA GLY A 935 -46.41 -18.32 -3.60
C GLY A 935 -47.47 -17.62 -2.74
N GLN A 936 -47.49 -17.87 -1.44
CA GLN A 936 -48.47 -17.30 -0.50
C GLN A 936 -48.11 -15.85 -0.12
N VAL A 937 -46.81 -15.52 -0.07
CA VAL A 937 -46.33 -14.15 0.12
C VAL A 937 -46.47 -13.30 -1.15
N ALA A 938 -46.42 -13.91 -2.33
CA ALA A 938 -46.76 -13.24 -3.60
C ALA A 938 -48.27 -13.00 -3.72
N ALA A 939 -49.11 -13.96 -3.31
CA ALA A 939 -50.57 -13.83 -3.35
C ALA A 939 -51.13 -12.77 -2.37
N ASP A 940 -50.51 -12.56 -1.20
CA ASP A 940 -50.90 -11.53 -0.25
C ASP A 940 -50.44 -10.11 -0.64
N ALA A 941 -49.63 -9.96 -1.70
CA ALA A 941 -49.10 -8.67 -2.16
C ALA A 941 -49.95 -7.99 -3.24
N ASP A 942 -50.77 -8.75 -3.98
CA ASP A 942 -51.57 -8.25 -5.11
C ASP A 942 -53.07 -8.24 -4.76
N GLY A 943 -53.51 -7.17 -4.10
CA GLY A 943 -54.92 -6.87 -3.87
C GLY A 943 -55.49 -5.97 -4.97
N GLU A 944 -55.79 -6.51 -6.15
CA GLU A 944 -56.82 -6.01 -7.09
C GLU A 944 -57.10 -7.04 -8.21
N PRO A 945 -58.35 -7.21 -8.68
CA PRO A 945 -58.68 -8.22 -9.68
C PRO A 945 -58.37 -7.67 -11.08
N THR A 946 -57.33 -8.19 -11.73
CA THR A 946 -57.16 -8.00 -13.17
C THR A 946 -57.21 -9.33 -13.91
N GLU A 947 -58.23 -9.40 -14.75
CA GLU A 947 -58.58 -10.44 -15.70
C GLU A 947 -57.46 -10.62 -16.75
N ARG A 948 -56.80 -11.80 -16.82
CA ARG A 948 -56.27 -12.33 -18.09
C ARG A 948 -55.79 -13.80 -18.06
N MET A 949 -56.39 -14.55 -18.98
CA MET A 949 -55.87 -15.62 -19.84
C MET A 949 -55.26 -16.90 -19.22
N LYS A 950 -56.03 -17.98 -19.39
CA LYS A 950 -55.62 -19.39 -19.33
C LYS A 950 -54.46 -19.69 -20.31
N PRO A 951 -53.47 -20.51 -19.94
CA PRO A 951 -52.63 -21.21 -20.90
C PRO A 951 -53.28 -22.54 -21.29
N THR A 952 -53.41 -22.72 -22.60
CA THR A 952 -53.89 -23.90 -23.30
C THR A 952 -52.92 -25.07 -23.14
N ASP A 953 -53.48 -26.27 -22.98
CA ASP A 953 -52.81 -27.55 -23.21
C ASP A 953 -52.04 -27.58 -24.52
N GLN A 954 -50.78 -28.04 -24.48
CA GLN A 954 -50.20 -28.93 -25.49
C GLN A 954 -48.82 -29.43 -25.04
N ALA A 955 -48.80 -30.60 -24.42
CA ALA A 955 -47.66 -31.51 -24.45
C ALA A 955 -48.18 -32.89 -24.86
N ALA A 956 -48.04 -33.21 -26.15
CA ALA A 956 -48.15 -34.57 -26.65
C ALA A 956 -47.38 -34.70 -27.96
N ARG A 957 -46.65 -35.82 -28.07
CA ARG A 957 -45.92 -36.38 -29.24
C ARG A 957 -44.49 -35.90 -29.42
N LYS A 958 -43.52 -36.74 -29.76
CA LYS A 958 -43.38 -38.21 -29.79
C LYS A 958 -41.90 -38.46 -30.16
N ASP A 959 -41.43 -39.66 -29.89
CA ASP A 959 -40.21 -40.25 -30.42
C ASP A 959 -40.03 -40.03 -31.94
N ASP A 960 -38.78 -39.87 -32.38
CA ASP A 960 -38.10 -40.64 -33.45
C ASP A 960 -36.99 -39.80 -34.14
N ASP A 961 -35.81 -40.45 -34.25
CA ASP A 961 -34.74 -40.38 -35.26
C ASP A 961 -34.24 -39.02 -35.84
N ASP A 962 -32.98 -38.67 -35.53
CA ASP A 962 -31.81 -38.67 -36.44
C ASP A 962 -30.52 -38.18 -35.73
#